data_AF-A0A2S9LL16-F1
#
_entry.id   AF-A0A2S9LL16-F1
#
_cell.length_a   1.000
_cell.length_b   1.000
_cell.length_c   1.000
_cell.angle_alpha   90.00
_cell.angle_beta   90.00
_cell.angle_gamma   90.00
#
_symmetry.space_group_name_H-M   'P 1'
#
loop_
_entity.id
_entity.type
_entity.pdbx_description
1 polymer ?
#
loop_
_entity_poly.entity_id
_entity_poly.type
_entity_poly.pdbx_seq_one_letter_code
_entity_poly.pdbx_strand_id
1 'polypeptide(L)'
;MNAPTPAGTDAGAIDRSPVSADPRMVARLSAVSLRYGDKYALDDVTLDIPAGRMIGLIGPDGVGKSSLLALVSGARAIQQGRVWTLDGDLASRRHRARACRRIAYMPQGLGRNLYATLSVEENLQFFARLFGHDAAERRRRIDALTQSTGLQRFLDRPAGKLSGGMKQKLGLCCALIHDPDLLILDEPTTGVDPLSRAQFWELIGRIRAARPAMSVLVATAYMDEARRFDRLIAMDAGRVLATGSPDELLERTGCDTLEAAFIALLPEARRRGHQSVVIEPFQPDQAAGYAIEADALTMRFGDFVAVDHVSLQIRQGEIFGFLGSNGCGKSTTMKMLTGLLPASEGTATLFDRPVATNDIDTRRRVGYMSQGFSLYGELTVRQNLVLHARLFGVPEPDVPARVTEMVERFGLADALDALPERLPLGMRQRLSLAVAMVHKPELLILDEPTSGVDPVARDDFWRLMIALARNDRVTIFISTHFMNEAARCDRISLMHAGRVLASAAPAELVRLRGAATLEDAFIGYLSDAQHADADGAEGAGGAAADAPPDAGWLAAPLAAAGAAHAAAWFSPARAGSYLWREVLELRRDPLRATLALFGSLVLMCVISIGISLDVDNLTFAVLDRDQSILSQDYAQNLAGSRYFVPRAPLADDRDIERRMRHGQLSLALEIPPGFARDVARGHRVEIGAWVDGAMPMRAETIRGYVAGMHENWMRDQARRRLGVSLVPAVDIAIRYRYNPDVKSLPAMIPAIMPMLLLMLPAMLTALAVVRERELGSIVNLYVTPVTRAEFLLGKQAPYVMLAMLNFLLMVVLADVVFGVRIKGSFATLAAAVLIFNVVATGIGLFASTFTRSQIAAIFMTIVGTLIPVVQFSGLLTPLSSLEGSGKWIGTVYPATYMLAISRGVYNKTLGLADLSSQFWPMLASVPVILVMTGVLLRKQER
;
A
#
# COMPACT_ATOMS: atom_id res chain seq x y z
N MET A 1 -12.24 24.34 -68.91
CA MET A 1 -13.48 24.28 -68.11
C MET A 1 -13.06 23.87 -66.70
N ASN A 2 -12.58 24.82 -65.90
CA ASN A 2 -13.36 25.66 -64.95
C ASN A 2 -13.97 24.79 -63.84
N ALA A 3 -13.67 24.91 -62.55
CA ALA A 3 -12.82 25.78 -61.75
C ALA A 3 -12.61 25.08 -60.36
N PRO A 4 -11.68 25.56 -59.50
CA PRO A 4 -11.11 24.81 -58.37
C PRO A 4 -11.72 25.18 -57.00
N THR A 5 -11.64 24.25 -56.05
CA THR A 5 -11.96 24.44 -54.62
C THR A 5 -10.80 25.12 -53.87
N PRO A 6 -11.05 26.04 -52.90
CA PRO A 6 -10.01 26.87 -52.31
C PRO A 6 -9.45 26.34 -50.96
N ALA A 7 -8.16 26.66 -50.77
CA ALA A 7 -7.47 27.10 -49.55
C ALA A 7 -7.62 26.29 -48.24
N GLY A 8 -6.57 25.51 -47.93
CA GLY A 8 -6.16 25.23 -46.56
C GLY A 8 -5.18 26.32 -46.10
N THR A 9 -5.57 27.08 -45.08
CA THR A 9 -4.77 28.11 -44.42
C THR A 9 -3.77 27.52 -43.44
N ASP A 10 -2.51 27.86 -43.65
CA ASP A 10 -1.34 27.90 -42.76
C ASP A 10 -1.47 27.29 -41.35
N ALA A 11 -0.85 26.12 -41.19
CA ALA A 11 -0.31 25.68 -39.91
C ALA A 11 0.92 26.54 -39.58
N GLY A 12 0.73 27.54 -38.72
CA GLY A 12 1.78 28.43 -38.24
C GLY A 12 2.97 27.65 -37.68
N ALA A 13 4.14 27.95 -38.23
CA ALA A 13 5.43 27.47 -37.76
C ALA A 13 5.62 27.86 -36.29
N ILE A 14 5.86 26.87 -35.42
CA ILE A 14 6.29 27.08 -34.04
C ILE A 14 7.66 27.75 -34.09
N ASP A 15 7.69 29.05 -33.81
CA ASP A 15 8.92 29.84 -33.71
C ASP A 15 9.90 29.17 -32.71
N ARG A 16 11.10 28.87 -33.20
CA ARG A 16 12.18 28.19 -32.46
C ARG A 16 13.21 29.18 -31.93
N SER A 17 12.81 30.40 -31.62
CA SER A 17 13.66 31.38 -30.96
C SER A 17 13.99 30.94 -29.51
N PRO A 18 15.25 31.08 -29.03
CA PRO A 18 15.60 30.76 -27.66
C PRO A 18 15.00 31.82 -26.73
N VAL A 19 13.92 31.46 -26.05
CA VAL A 19 13.35 32.26 -24.96
C VAL A 19 14.41 32.42 -23.87
N SER A 20 15.00 33.62 -23.74
CA SER A 20 16.00 33.93 -22.71
C SER A 20 15.37 33.82 -21.32
N ALA A 21 16.10 33.20 -20.39
CA ALA A 21 15.72 33.14 -18.98
C ALA A 21 15.76 34.56 -18.37
N ASP A 22 14.60 35.12 -18.06
CA ASP A 22 14.52 36.37 -17.28
C ASP A 22 14.73 36.01 -15.80
N PRO A 23 15.76 36.56 -15.11
CA PRO A 23 16.03 36.31 -13.69
C PRO A 23 14.90 36.73 -12.74
N ARG A 24 13.83 37.35 -13.26
CA ARG A 24 12.61 37.71 -12.50
C ARG A 24 11.57 36.59 -12.38
N MET A 25 11.74 35.46 -13.08
CA MET A 25 10.77 34.35 -13.11
C MET A 25 11.32 33.09 -12.44
N VAL A 26 10.56 32.45 -11.57
CA VAL A 26 10.95 31.18 -10.90
C VAL A 26 10.63 29.96 -11.75
N ALA A 27 9.55 30.03 -12.53
CA ALA A 27 9.16 28.98 -13.47
C ALA A 27 8.44 29.55 -14.69
N ARG A 28 8.61 28.91 -15.85
CA ARG A 28 7.96 29.25 -17.12
C ARG A 28 7.49 27.97 -17.80
N LEU A 29 6.23 27.96 -18.23
CA LEU A 29 5.61 26.87 -18.98
C LEU A 29 5.26 27.41 -20.37
N SER A 30 5.57 26.66 -21.42
CA SER A 30 5.24 27.02 -22.81
C SER A 30 4.59 25.83 -23.50
N ALA A 31 3.33 26.02 -23.92
CA ALA A 31 2.50 25.05 -24.64
C ALA A 31 2.50 23.65 -23.99
N VAL A 32 2.34 23.59 -22.66
CA VAL A 32 2.46 22.35 -21.90
C VAL A 32 1.13 21.62 -21.87
N SER A 33 1.13 20.39 -22.39
CA SER A 33 0.00 19.47 -22.33
C SER A 33 0.38 18.18 -21.62
N LEU A 34 -0.55 17.68 -20.80
CA LEU A 34 -0.38 16.47 -20.00
C LEU A 34 -1.66 15.63 -20.01
N ARG A 35 -1.54 14.35 -20.37
CA ARG A 35 -2.67 13.42 -20.48
C ARG A 35 -2.54 12.25 -19.51
N TYR A 36 -3.66 11.87 -18.90
CA TYR A 36 -3.85 10.63 -18.13
C TYR A 36 -4.87 9.74 -18.84
N GLY A 37 -4.41 8.64 -19.45
CA GLY A 37 -5.27 7.83 -20.33
C GLY A 37 -5.83 8.70 -21.45
N ASP A 38 -7.15 8.86 -21.49
CA ASP A 38 -7.87 9.66 -22.49
C ASP A 38 -8.19 11.10 -22.03
N LYS A 39 -7.96 11.45 -20.76
CA LYS A 39 -8.29 12.78 -20.20
C LYS A 39 -7.07 13.70 -20.18
N TYR A 40 -7.22 14.91 -20.69
CA TYR A 40 -6.22 15.98 -20.52
C TYR A 40 -6.31 16.52 -19.09
N ALA A 41 -5.20 16.45 -18.37
CA ALA A 41 -5.04 17.14 -17.08
C ALA A 41 -4.45 18.54 -17.24
N LEU A 42 -3.64 18.77 -18.28
CA LEU A 42 -3.22 20.09 -18.72
C LEU A 42 -3.36 20.15 -20.24
N ASP A 43 -3.89 21.25 -20.75
CA ASP A 43 -4.19 21.46 -22.16
C ASP A 43 -3.64 22.82 -22.61
N ASP A 44 -2.52 22.78 -23.34
CA ASP A 44 -1.82 23.93 -23.91
C ASP A 44 -1.54 25.08 -22.92
N VAL A 45 -1.02 24.73 -21.74
CA VAL A 45 -0.77 25.71 -20.69
C VAL A 45 0.52 26.49 -20.96
N THR A 46 0.36 27.81 -21.13
CA THR A 46 1.47 28.77 -21.17
C THR A 46 1.34 29.73 -19.99
N LEU A 47 2.38 29.78 -19.15
CA LEU A 47 2.32 30.49 -17.88
C LEU A 47 3.72 30.93 -17.42
N ASP A 48 3.82 32.18 -16.98
CA ASP A 48 5.00 32.75 -16.34
C ASP A 48 4.76 32.96 -14.84
N ILE A 49 5.64 32.40 -14.00
CA ILE A 49 5.54 32.46 -12.54
C ILE A 49 6.67 33.35 -12.00
N PRO A 50 6.37 34.49 -11.34
CA PRO A 50 7.38 35.41 -10.83
C PRO A 50 8.16 34.84 -9.63
N ALA A 51 9.43 35.23 -9.49
CA ALA A 51 10.28 34.86 -8.36
C ALA A 51 10.04 35.76 -7.13
N GLY A 52 10.32 35.23 -5.93
CA GLY A 52 10.22 35.94 -4.64
C GLY A 52 8.78 36.25 -4.19
N ARG A 53 7.78 35.63 -4.81
CA ARG A 53 6.37 35.82 -4.52
C ARG A 53 5.73 34.54 -3.99
N MET A 54 4.61 34.70 -3.30
CA MET A 54 3.70 33.65 -2.92
C MET A 54 2.57 33.58 -3.95
N ILE A 55 2.53 32.49 -4.72
CA ILE A 55 1.59 32.30 -5.83
C ILE A 55 0.63 31.15 -5.49
N GLY A 56 -0.67 31.40 -5.63
CA GLY A 56 -1.72 30.41 -5.45
C GLY A 56 -2.27 29.86 -6.76
N LEU A 57 -2.39 28.54 -6.87
CA LEU A 57 -3.22 27.87 -7.88
C LEU A 57 -4.58 27.58 -7.25
N ILE A 58 -5.62 28.15 -7.85
CA ILE A 58 -7.00 27.96 -7.41
C ILE A 58 -7.81 27.26 -8.51
N GLY A 59 -8.74 26.40 -8.09
CA GLY A 59 -9.67 25.73 -8.98
C GLY A 59 -10.20 24.42 -8.38
N PRO A 60 -11.24 23.82 -9.00
CA PRO A 60 -11.82 22.54 -8.60
C PRO A 60 -10.81 21.40 -8.49
N ASP A 61 -11.19 20.32 -7.82
CA ASP A 61 -10.38 19.10 -7.79
C ASP A 61 -10.34 18.44 -9.17
N GLY A 62 -9.16 17.92 -9.54
CA GLY A 62 -8.95 17.28 -10.84
C GLY A 62 -8.75 18.22 -12.03
N VAL A 63 -8.72 19.55 -11.85
CA VAL A 63 -8.47 20.51 -12.97
C VAL A 63 -7.03 20.62 -13.43
N GLY A 64 -6.11 19.89 -12.78
CA GLY A 64 -4.69 19.87 -13.17
C GLY A 64 -3.73 20.61 -12.22
N LYS A 65 -4.19 21.20 -11.11
CA LYS A 65 -3.35 21.94 -10.14
C LYS A 65 -2.11 21.14 -9.72
N SER A 66 -2.32 19.98 -9.09
CA SER A 66 -1.26 19.06 -8.65
C SER A 66 -0.39 18.56 -9.80
N SER A 67 -0.97 18.40 -10.99
CA SER A 67 -0.23 18.00 -12.19
C SER A 67 0.74 19.09 -12.67
N LEU A 68 0.33 20.36 -12.62
CA LEU A 68 1.19 21.50 -12.92
C LEU A 68 2.31 21.60 -11.87
N LEU A 69 1.98 21.51 -10.58
CA LEU A 69 2.98 21.52 -9.50
C LEU A 69 4.00 20.38 -9.64
N ALA A 70 3.56 19.17 -9.99
CA ALA A 70 4.43 18.02 -10.20
C ALA A 70 5.35 18.16 -11.42
N LEU A 71 4.94 18.90 -12.46
CA LEU A 71 5.79 19.23 -13.60
C LEU A 71 6.85 20.27 -13.22
N VAL A 72 6.46 21.34 -12.53
CA VAL A 72 7.37 22.41 -12.06
C VAL A 72 8.37 21.90 -11.01
N SER A 73 7.99 20.92 -10.19
CA SER A 73 8.92 20.28 -9.25
C SER A 73 9.87 19.27 -9.92
N GLY A 74 9.59 18.87 -11.16
CA GLY A 74 10.29 17.80 -11.86
C GLY A 74 9.94 16.38 -11.40
N ALA A 75 8.95 16.23 -10.50
CA ALA A 75 8.44 14.93 -10.04
C ALA A 75 7.80 14.11 -11.16
N ARG A 76 7.15 14.80 -12.11
CA ARG A 76 6.47 14.21 -13.27
C ARG A 76 7.23 14.48 -14.56
N ALA A 77 7.17 13.53 -15.49
CA ALA A 77 7.79 13.68 -16.81
C ALA A 77 6.93 14.60 -17.71
N ILE A 78 7.59 15.52 -18.41
CA ILE A 78 6.96 16.39 -19.41
C ILE A 78 6.59 15.53 -20.63
N GLN A 79 5.33 15.60 -21.07
CA GLN A 79 4.84 14.88 -22.26
C GLN A 79 4.91 15.75 -23.52
N GLN A 80 4.37 16.96 -23.46
CA GLN A 80 4.40 17.98 -24.53
C GLN A 80 4.73 19.35 -23.93
N GLY A 81 5.27 20.26 -24.76
CA GLY A 81 5.70 21.59 -24.34
C GLY A 81 7.05 21.63 -23.63
N ARG A 82 7.36 22.75 -23.00
CA ARG A 82 8.61 22.96 -22.24
C ARG A 82 8.33 23.61 -20.89
N VAL A 83 9.09 23.20 -19.88
CA VAL A 83 9.01 23.71 -18.51
C VAL A 83 10.39 24.13 -18.05
N TRP A 84 10.56 25.42 -17.75
CA TRP A 84 11.77 25.97 -17.15
C TRP A 84 11.54 26.26 -15.68
N THR A 85 12.53 26.01 -14.83
CA THR A 85 12.46 26.26 -13.39
C THR A 85 13.86 26.56 -12.85
N LEU A 86 14.02 27.57 -11.98
CA LEU A 86 15.31 27.94 -11.38
C LEU A 86 16.47 27.99 -12.39
N ASP A 87 16.30 28.78 -13.45
CA ASP A 87 17.31 29.12 -14.46
C ASP A 87 17.60 28.06 -15.54
N GLY A 88 16.76 27.03 -15.71
CA GLY A 88 16.95 26.09 -16.81
C GLY A 88 15.78 25.15 -17.11
N ASP A 89 15.95 24.36 -18.17
CA ASP A 89 14.92 23.47 -18.72
C ASP A 89 14.87 22.14 -17.94
N LEU A 90 13.69 21.78 -17.44
CA LEU A 90 13.45 20.52 -16.74
C LEU A 90 13.44 19.31 -17.70
N ALA A 91 13.42 19.47 -19.01
CA ALA A 91 13.69 18.35 -19.93
C ALA A 91 15.13 17.81 -19.77
N SER A 92 16.08 18.66 -19.37
CA SER A 92 17.48 18.26 -19.19
C SER A 92 17.71 17.50 -17.88
N ARG A 93 18.17 16.25 -17.98
CA ARG A 93 18.49 15.39 -16.81
C ARG A 93 19.54 16.02 -15.88
N ARG A 94 20.55 16.71 -16.43
CA ARG A 94 21.60 17.37 -15.65
C ARG A 94 21.05 18.57 -14.87
N HIS A 95 20.26 19.41 -15.53
CA HIS A 95 19.64 20.56 -14.90
C HIS A 95 18.66 20.13 -13.81
N ARG A 96 17.77 19.17 -14.10
CA ARG A 96 16.86 18.59 -13.09
C ARG A 96 17.54 18.11 -11.82
N ALA A 97 18.67 17.39 -11.95
CA ALA A 97 19.40 16.89 -10.79
C ALA A 97 20.04 18.00 -9.93
N ARG A 98 20.27 19.17 -10.53
CA ARG A 98 20.71 20.40 -9.83
C ARG A 98 19.51 21.14 -9.23
N ALA A 99 18.44 21.32 -10.00
CA ALA A 99 17.22 22.01 -9.56
C ALA A 99 16.53 21.31 -8.38
N CYS A 100 16.47 19.98 -8.37
CA CYS A 100 15.85 19.23 -7.26
C CYS A 100 16.54 19.40 -5.90
N ARG A 101 17.76 19.96 -5.86
CA ARG A 101 18.43 20.34 -4.59
C ARG A 101 17.97 21.70 -4.06
N ARG A 102 17.38 22.53 -4.93
CA ARG A 102 16.91 23.90 -4.65
C ARG A 102 15.39 23.98 -4.59
N ILE A 103 14.68 22.92 -4.98
CA ILE A 103 13.21 22.84 -4.94
C ILE A 103 12.82 21.95 -3.77
N ALA A 104 11.83 22.38 -2.99
CA ALA A 104 11.13 21.54 -2.04
C ALA A 104 9.71 21.29 -2.53
N TYR A 105 9.27 20.03 -2.53
CA TYR A 105 7.93 19.65 -2.96
C TYR A 105 7.23 18.86 -1.87
N MET A 106 6.08 19.38 -1.45
CA MET A 106 5.17 18.72 -0.54
C MET A 106 3.94 18.26 -1.34
N PRO A 107 3.76 16.95 -1.58
CA PRO A 107 2.68 16.41 -2.39
C PRO A 107 1.33 16.44 -1.66
N GLN A 108 0.23 16.41 -2.43
CA GLN A 108 -1.14 16.39 -1.93
C GLN A 108 -1.38 15.19 -1.02
N GLY A 109 -1.92 15.46 0.17
CA GLY A 109 -2.40 14.47 1.14
C GLY A 109 -1.57 14.39 2.42
N LEU A 110 -2.25 14.10 3.54
CA LEU A 110 -1.67 14.15 4.89
C LEU A 110 -0.54 13.14 5.08
N GLY A 111 0.71 13.62 5.06
CA GLY A 111 1.90 12.83 5.38
C GLY A 111 2.34 11.85 4.29
N ARG A 112 1.93 12.04 3.03
CA ARG A 112 2.39 11.21 1.90
C ARG A 112 3.89 11.30 1.61
N ASN A 113 4.52 12.41 1.99
CA ASN A 113 5.98 12.55 1.96
C ASN A 113 6.68 11.98 3.20
N LEU A 114 5.95 11.54 4.23
CA LEU A 114 6.50 11.08 5.49
C LEU A 114 6.54 9.55 5.58
N TYR A 115 7.48 9.04 6.38
CA TYR A 115 7.52 7.64 6.76
C TYR A 115 6.77 7.45 8.08
N ALA A 116 5.56 6.92 8.02
CA ALA A 116 4.62 6.86 9.14
C ALA A 116 5.13 6.07 10.35
N THR A 117 5.99 5.06 10.12
CA THR A 117 6.59 4.23 11.16
C THR A 117 7.78 4.88 11.84
N LEU A 118 8.39 5.89 11.22
CA LEU A 118 9.53 6.65 11.76
C LEU A 118 9.05 7.75 12.70
N SER A 119 9.88 8.12 13.68
CA SER A 119 9.62 9.26 14.57
C SER A 119 9.77 10.59 13.84
N VAL A 120 9.35 11.68 14.47
CA VAL A 120 9.57 13.05 13.98
C VAL A 120 11.07 13.27 13.72
N GLU A 121 11.93 12.92 14.68
CA GLU A 121 13.39 13.08 14.53
C GLU A 121 13.93 12.20 13.40
N GLU A 122 13.52 10.94 13.31
CA GLU A 122 14.05 10.01 12.30
C GLU A 122 13.67 10.41 10.88
N ASN A 123 12.47 10.96 10.68
CA ASN A 123 12.08 11.54 9.39
C ASN A 123 13.02 12.69 9.02
N LEU A 124 13.23 13.65 9.93
CA LEU A 124 14.10 14.80 9.67
C LEU A 124 15.57 14.38 9.44
N GLN A 125 16.09 13.44 10.24
CA GLN A 125 17.42 12.87 10.05
C GLN A 125 17.56 12.22 8.68
N PHE A 126 16.55 11.48 8.22
CA PHE A 126 16.56 10.85 6.91
C PHE A 126 16.67 11.89 5.80
N PHE A 127 15.79 12.90 5.77
CA PHE A 127 15.82 13.95 4.76
C PHE A 127 17.14 14.73 4.77
N ALA A 128 17.61 15.15 5.95
CA ALA A 128 18.84 15.91 6.05
C ALA A 128 20.08 15.11 5.59
N ARG A 129 20.11 13.79 5.80
CA ARG A 129 21.15 12.91 5.24
C ARG A 129 21.06 12.78 3.72
N LEU A 130 19.85 12.74 3.14
CA LEU A 130 19.68 12.70 1.67
C LEU A 130 20.26 13.92 0.96
N PHE A 131 20.17 15.09 1.61
CA PHE A 131 20.75 16.35 1.12
C PHE A 131 22.22 16.55 1.52
N GLY A 132 22.82 15.60 2.25
CA GLY A 132 24.26 15.57 2.52
C GLY A 132 24.72 16.40 3.71
N HIS A 133 23.82 16.77 4.63
CA HIS A 133 24.19 17.53 5.82
C HIS A 133 25.00 16.67 6.80
N ASP A 134 26.05 17.24 7.40
CA ASP A 134 26.85 16.58 8.43
C ASP A 134 26.09 16.44 9.76
N ALA A 135 26.66 15.72 10.74
CA ALA A 135 25.94 15.43 11.98
C ALA A 135 25.60 16.68 12.82
N ALA A 136 26.50 17.66 12.87
CA ALA A 136 26.30 18.88 13.65
C ALA A 136 25.25 19.79 13.01
N GLU A 137 25.32 19.95 11.69
CA GLU A 137 24.38 20.73 10.90
C GLU A 137 22.98 20.12 10.92
N ARG A 138 22.89 18.79 10.79
CA ARG A 138 21.61 18.08 10.94
C ARG A 138 20.97 18.39 12.28
N ARG A 139 21.70 18.25 13.38
CA ARG A 139 21.14 18.47 14.71
C ARG A 139 20.67 19.92 14.91
N ARG A 140 21.53 20.89 14.54
CA ARG A 140 21.21 22.32 14.62
C ARG A 140 19.92 22.68 13.87
N ARG A 141 19.78 22.20 12.63
CA ARG A 141 18.60 22.47 11.80
C ARG A 141 17.36 21.76 12.30
N ILE A 142 17.49 20.51 12.74
CA ILE A 142 16.39 19.77 13.34
C ILE A 142 15.85 20.55 14.53
N ASP A 143 16.69 20.90 15.50
CA ASP A 143 16.28 21.62 16.70
C ASP A 143 15.60 22.96 16.35
N ALA A 144 16.18 23.74 15.43
CA ALA A 144 15.61 25.02 15.03
C ALA A 144 14.24 24.89 14.34
N LEU A 145 14.09 23.92 13.43
CA LEU A 145 12.83 23.62 12.76
C LEU A 145 11.77 23.12 13.74
N THR A 146 12.13 22.20 14.65
CA THR A 146 11.17 21.61 15.58
C THR A 146 10.79 22.56 16.72
N GLN A 147 11.67 23.47 17.12
CA GLN A 147 11.33 24.55 18.05
C GLN A 147 10.37 25.56 17.41
N SER A 148 10.66 26.04 16.19
CA SER A 148 9.81 27.03 15.50
C SER A 148 8.42 26.52 15.13
N THR A 149 8.27 25.20 14.96
CA THR A 149 7.01 24.54 14.61
C THR A 149 6.27 23.91 15.80
N GLY A 150 6.84 23.97 17.01
CA GLY A 150 6.25 23.35 18.22
C GLY A 150 6.30 21.82 18.23
N LEU A 151 7.18 21.21 17.42
CA LEU A 151 7.37 19.76 17.32
C LEU A 151 8.47 19.22 18.25
N GLN A 152 9.23 20.07 18.95
CA GLN A 152 10.38 19.69 19.79
C GLN A 152 10.03 18.62 20.84
N ARG A 153 8.87 18.73 21.49
CA ARG A 153 8.42 17.76 22.51
C ARG A 153 7.93 16.43 21.93
N PHE A 154 7.83 16.30 20.61
CA PHE A 154 7.29 15.13 19.92
C PHE A 154 8.34 14.40 19.09
N LEU A 155 9.63 14.68 19.28
CA LEU A 155 10.73 14.12 18.48
C LEU A 155 10.70 12.58 18.41
N ASP A 156 10.36 11.91 19.51
CA ASP A 156 10.28 10.44 19.58
C ASP A 156 8.95 9.85 19.08
N ARG A 157 7.93 10.69 18.85
CA ARG A 157 6.60 10.22 18.47
C ARG A 157 6.58 9.78 16.99
N PRO A 158 6.07 8.58 16.66
CA PRO A 158 5.91 8.14 15.28
C PRO A 158 5.02 9.07 14.46
N ALA A 159 5.43 9.39 13.22
CA ALA A 159 4.73 10.30 12.32
C ALA A 159 3.29 9.85 12.05
N GLY A 160 3.03 8.55 11.97
CA GLY A 160 1.69 7.99 11.80
C GLY A 160 0.71 8.34 12.94
N LYS A 161 1.22 8.53 14.17
CA LYS A 161 0.45 8.86 15.38
C LYS A 161 0.29 10.36 15.62
N LEU A 162 0.80 11.22 14.73
CA LEU A 162 0.62 12.67 14.80
C LEU A 162 -0.76 13.08 14.29
N SER A 163 -1.29 14.21 14.77
CA SER A 163 -2.50 14.82 14.21
C SER A 163 -2.25 15.31 12.78
N GLY A 164 -3.32 15.57 12.01
CA GLY A 164 -3.19 16.05 10.63
C GLY A 164 -2.33 17.32 10.52
N GLY A 165 -2.61 18.34 11.36
CA GLY A 165 -1.82 19.57 11.41
C GLY A 165 -0.35 19.33 11.79
N MET A 166 -0.07 18.43 12.74
CA MET A 166 1.31 18.06 13.12
C MET A 166 2.04 17.32 12.00
N LYS A 167 1.36 16.45 11.25
CA LYS A 167 1.92 15.79 10.06
C LYS A 167 2.30 16.81 9.00
N GLN A 168 1.44 17.82 8.77
CA GLN A 168 1.73 18.88 7.81
C GLN A 168 2.92 19.74 8.25
N LYS A 169 2.99 20.13 9.53
CA LYS A 169 4.16 20.82 10.10
C LYS A 169 5.44 20.02 9.95
N LEU A 170 5.42 18.71 10.24
CA LEU A 170 6.58 17.83 10.06
C LEU A 170 6.97 17.72 8.57
N GLY A 171 6.00 17.58 7.68
CA GLY A 171 6.22 17.55 6.24
C GLY A 171 6.87 18.84 5.73
N LEU A 172 6.44 19.99 6.25
CA LEU A 172 7.06 21.29 5.98
C LEU A 172 8.49 21.36 6.53
N CYS A 173 8.75 20.88 7.75
CA CYS A 173 10.11 20.80 8.29
C CYS A 173 11.03 19.93 7.40
N CYS A 174 10.54 18.77 6.94
CA CYS A 174 11.28 17.91 6.02
C CYS A 174 11.56 18.60 4.68
N ALA A 175 10.63 19.42 4.20
CA ALA A 175 10.76 20.18 2.97
C ALA A 175 11.75 21.37 3.09
N LEU A 176 11.87 21.97 4.28
CA LEU A 176 12.71 23.14 4.52
C LEU A 176 14.13 22.79 4.99
N ILE A 177 14.37 21.54 5.38
CA ILE A 177 15.63 21.14 6.03
C ILE A 177 16.87 21.42 5.19
N HIS A 178 16.72 21.50 3.85
CA HIS A 178 17.80 21.70 2.87
C HIS A 178 17.82 23.08 2.20
N ASP A 179 17.14 24.09 2.76
CA ASP A 179 17.11 25.48 2.26
C ASP A 179 16.71 25.64 0.79
N PRO A 180 15.44 25.36 0.43
CA PRO A 180 14.96 25.54 -0.94
C PRO A 180 14.83 27.02 -1.34
N ASP A 181 15.05 27.30 -2.62
CA ASP A 181 14.73 28.58 -3.27
C ASP A 181 13.27 28.62 -3.74
N LEU A 182 12.69 27.46 -4.06
CA LEU A 182 11.30 27.28 -4.46
C LEU A 182 10.64 26.23 -3.56
N LEU A 183 9.65 26.66 -2.78
CA LEU A 183 8.80 25.81 -1.96
C LEU A 183 7.47 25.58 -2.66
N ILE A 184 7.17 24.33 -3.02
CA ILE A 184 5.93 23.93 -3.68
C ILE A 184 5.08 23.13 -2.69
N LEU A 185 3.88 23.63 -2.40
CA LEU A 185 2.93 23.03 -1.48
C LEU A 185 1.65 22.65 -2.23
N ASP A 186 1.37 21.36 -2.34
CA ASP A 186 0.18 20.86 -3.04
C ASP A 186 -0.91 20.57 -2.01
N GLU A 187 -1.87 21.48 -1.88
CA GLU A 187 -2.98 21.40 -0.92
C GLU A 187 -2.53 21.07 0.52
N PRO A 188 -1.62 21.89 1.11
CA PRO A 188 -0.95 21.57 2.38
C PRO A 188 -1.89 21.59 3.60
N THR A 189 -3.06 22.18 3.48
CA THR A 189 -4.00 22.43 4.59
C THR A 189 -5.30 21.64 4.46
N THR A 190 -5.43 20.84 3.39
CA THR A 190 -6.57 19.93 3.21
C THR A 190 -6.62 18.89 4.32
N GLY A 191 -7.78 18.76 4.96
CA GLY A 191 -7.97 17.85 6.11
C GLY A 191 -7.27 18.30 7.40
N VAL A 192 -6.87 19.56 7.50
CA VAL A 192 -6.35 20.20 8.73
C VAL A 192 -7.43 21.10 9.32
N ASP A 193 -7.56 21.12 10.65
CA ASP A 193 -8.51 21.98 11.35
C ASP A 193 -8.18 23.49 11.18
N PRO A 194 -9.17 24.39 11.30
CA PRO A 194 -8.97 25.82 11.07
C PRO A 194 -7.84 26.46 11.87
N LEU A 195 -7.70 26.12 13.16
CA LEU A 195 -6.64 26.66 14.01
C LEU A 195 -5.26 26.18 13.53
N SER A 196 -5.09 24.87 13.32
CA SER A 196 -3.83 24.32 12.80
C SER A 196 -3.47 24.88 11.42
N ARG A 197 -4.47 25.18 10.57
CA ARG A 197 -4.30 25.85 9.28
C ARG A 197 -3.81 27.29 9.44
N ALA A 198 -4.43 28.08 10.33
CA ALA A 198 -3.98 29.44 10.62
C ALA A 198 -2.52 29.46 11.10
N GLN A 199 -2.19 28.57 12.04
CA GLN A 199 -0.81 28.39 12.53
C GLN A 199 0.17 27.96 11.43
N PHE A 200 -0.27 27.12 10.49
CA PHE A 200 0.54 26.71 9.35
C PHE A 200 0.88 27.91 8.45
N TRP A 201 -0.09 28.75 8.14
CA TRP A 201 0.13 29.93 7.31
C TRP A 201 0.96 31.02 8.01
N GLU A 202 0.78 31.20 9.32
CA GLU A 202 1.63 32.07 10.13
C GLU A 202 3.10 31.62 10.07
N LEU A 203 3.34 30.32 10.19
CA LEU A 203 4.68 29.74 10.05
C LEU A 203 5.28 30.01 8.66
N ILE A 204 4.53 29.81 7.58
CA ILE A 204 4.99 30.14 6.22
C ILE A 204 5.30 31.64 6.09
N GLY A 205 4.46 32.51 6.66
CA GLY A 205 4.69 33.95 6.71
C GLY A 205 6.02 34.30 7.39
N ARG A 206 6.30 33.69 8.55
CA ARG A 206 7.57 33.87 9.27
C ARG A 206 8.78 33.38 8.47
N ILE A 207 8.67 32.23 7.81
CA ILE A 207 9.76 31.69 6.97
C ILE A 207 10.06 32.63 5.80
N ARG A 208 9.01 33.15 5.13
CA ARG A 208 9.16 34.10 4.02
C ARG A 208 9.74 35.43 4.50
N ALA A 209 9.35 35.92 5.67
CA ALA A 209 9.94 37.13 6.25
C ALA A 209 11.46 36.97 6.48
N ALA A 210 11.89 35.79 6.93
CA ALA A 210 13.31 35.48 7.08
C ALA A 210 14.04 35.23 5.74
N ARG A 211 13.32 34.82 4.69
CA ARG A 211 13.86 34.57 3.34
C ARG A 211 13.02 35.23 2.24
N PRO A 212 13.19 36.56 2.03
CA PRO A 212 12.40 37.30 1.05
C PRO A 212 12.57 36.82 -0.40
N ALA A 213 13.72 36.20 -0.72
CA ALA A 213 14.02 35.68 -2.05
C ALA A 213 13.34 34.33 -2.36
N MET A 214 12.84 33.62 -1.35
CA MET A 214 12.21 32.30 -1.54
C MET A 214 10.85 32.47 -2.22
N SER A 215 10.62 31.69 -3.28
CA SER A 215 9.33 31.65 -3.97
C SER A 215 8.46 30.54 -3.37
N VAL A 216 7.18 30.80 -3.17
CA VAL A 216 6.24 29.80 -2.63
C VAL A 216 5.10 29.60 -3.61
N LEU A 217 4.92 28.37 -4.09
CA LEU A 217 3.85 27.99 -5.01
C LEU A 217 2.89 27.05 -4.28
N VAL A 218 1.63 27.45 -4.13
CA VAL A 218 0.65 26.68 -3.36
C VAL A 218 -0.57 26.35 -4.20
N ALA A 219 -0.97 25.08 -4.26
CA ALA A 219 -2.33 24.74 -4.69
C ALA A 219 -3.25 24.75 -3.47
N THR A 220 -4.40 25.40 -3.58
CA THR A 220 -5.43 25.37 -2.55
C THR A 220 -6.83 25.23 -3.14
N ALA A 221 -7.68 24.51 -2.44
CA ALA A 221 -9.12 24.47 -2.68
C ALA A 221 -9.88 25.50 -1.82
N TYR A 222 -9.20 26.14 -0.84
CA TYR A 222 -9.80 27.10 0.09
C TYR A 222 -9.60 28.54 -0.41
N MET A 223 -10.68 29.21 -0.79
CA MET A 223 -10.62 30.58 -1.32
C MET A 223 -10.19 31.60 -0.26
N ASP A 224 -10.42 31.34 1.03
CA ASP A 224 -9.97 32.22 2.12
C ASP A 224 -8.44 32.21 2.26
N GLU A 225 -7.78 31.11 1.91
CA GLU A 225 -6.32 31.04 1.84
C GLU A 225 -5.79 31.83 0.64
N ALA A 226 -6.51 31.79 -0.48
CA ALA A 226 -6.14 32.47 -1.71
C ALA A 226 -6.02 34.00 -1.53
N ARG A 227 -6.77 34.60 -0.60
CA ARG A 227 -6.64 36.03 -0.25
C ARG A 227 -5.26 36.43 0.26
N ARG A 228 -4.47 35.48 0.80
CA ARG A 228 -3.14 35.75 1.38
C ARG A 228 -2.01 35.77 0.34
N PHE A 229 -2.28 35.34 -0.89
CA PHE A 229 -1.27 35.17 -1.92
C PHE A 229 -1.03 36.48 -2.68
N ASP A 230 0.22 36.73 -3.06
CA ASP A 230 0.57 37.91 -3.86
C ASP A 230 -0.04 37.84 -5.27
N ARG A 231 -0.20 36.62 -5.80
CA ARG A 231 -0.77 36.36 -7.13
C ARG A 231 -1.52 35.05 -7.17
N LEU A 232 -2.60 35.00 -7.94
CA LEU A 232 -3.44 33.84 -8.17
C LEU A 232 -3.39 33.40 -9.63
N ILE A 233 -3.49 32.10 -9.84
CA ILE A 233 -3.67 31.44 -11.13
C ILE A 233 -4.94 30.61 -11.02
N ALA A 234 -6.00 31.06 -11.67
CA ALA A 234 -7.26 30.35 -11.74
C ALA A 234 -7.21 29.32 -12.87
N MET A 235 -7.51 28.06 -12.56
CA MET A 235 -7.49 26.95 -13.53
C MET A 235 -8.84 26.23 -13.59
N ASP A 236 -9.22 25.81 -14.79
CA ASP A 236 -10.33 24.88 -15.01
C ASP A 236 -10.03 23.97 -16.20
N ALA A 237 -10.43 22.70 -16.08
CA ALA A 237 -10.29 21.69 -17.14
C ALA A 237 -8.90 21.65 -17.83
N GLY A 238 -7.82 21.82 -17.05
CA GLY A 238 -6.45 21.81 -17.56
C GLY A 238 -5.98 23.09 -18.24
N ARG A 239 -6.79 24.16 -18.23
CA ARG A 239 -6.46 25.47 -18.82
C ARG A 239 -6.38 26.56 -17.76
N VAL A 240 -5.58 27.60 -18.03
CA VAL A 240 -5.52 28.80 -17.19
C VAL A 240 -6.63 29.75 -17.63
N LEU A 241 -7.52 30.09 -16.70
CA LEU A 241 -8.62 31.04 -16.91
C LEU A 241 -8.16 32.48 -16.72
N ALA A 242 -7.32 32.70 -15.70
CA ALA A 242 -6.92 34.02 -15.26
C ALA A 242 -5.65 33.98 -14.43
N THR A 243 -4.90 35.08 -14.48
CA THR A 243 -3.85 35.37 -13.49
C THR A 243 -3.96 36.82 -13.04
N GLY A 244 -3.70 37.09 -11.76
CA GLY A 244 -3.74 38.45 -11.18
C GLY A 244 -3.61 38.39 -9.67
N SER A 245 -3.50 39.53 -9.00
CA SER A 245 -3.65 39.59 -7.54
C SER A 245 -5.10 39.26 -7.12
N PRO A 246 -5.35 38.88 -5.86
CA PRO A 246 -6.71 38.69 -5.36
C PRO A 246 -7.61 39.90 -5.62
N ASP A 247 -7.12 41.11 -5.36
CA ASP A 247 -7.87 42.35 -5.56
C ASP A 247 -8.13 42.64 -7.03
N GLU A 248 -7.13 42.44 -7.91
CA GLU A 248 -7.30 42.57 -9.36
C GLU A 248 -8.38 41.61 -9.91
N LEU A 249 -8.47 40.39 -9.37
CA LEU A 249 -9.50 39.44 -9.79
C LEU A 249 -10.89 39.87 -9.32
N LEU A 250 -11.03 40.37 -8.09
CA LEU A 250 -12.30 40.88 -7.56
C LEU A 250 -12.80 42.10 -8.34
N GLU A 251 -11.91 43.06 -8.61
CA GLU A 251 -12.22 44.25 -9.42
C GLU A 251 -12.64 43.87 -10.83
N ARG A 252 -11.94 42.91 -11.46
CA ARG A 252 -12.22 42.48 -12.83
C ARG A 252 -13.57 41.77 -12.96
N THR A 253 -14.03 41.08 -11.92
CA THR A 253 -15.31 40.38 -11.93
C THR A 253 -16.45 41.16 -11.27
N GLY A 254 -16.15 42.24 -10.55
CA GLY A 254 -17.14 43.01 -9.79
C GLY A 254 -17.80 42.21 -8.67
N CYS A 255 -17.07 41.32 -8.01
CA CYS A 255 -17.61 40.43 -6.96
C CYS A 255 -16.99 40.75 -5.60
N ASP A 256 -17.73 40.49 -4.52
CA ASP A 256 -17.28 40.74 -3.14
C ASP A 256 -16.41 39.60 -2.56
N THR A 257 -16.46 38.41 -3.18
CA THR A 257 -15.75 37.21 -2.71
C THR A 257 -14.95 36.55 -3.84
N LEU A 258 -13.81 35.95 -3.50
CA LEU A 258 -12.97 35.25 -4.48
C LEU A 258 -13.65 34.01 -5.05
N GLU A 259 -14.53 33.37 -4.26
CA GLU A 259 -15.34 32.25 -4.72
C GLU A 259 -16.30 32.69 -5.84
N ALA A 260 -17.03 33.80 -5.65
CA ALA A 260 -17.88 34.38 -6.67
C ALA A 260 -17.08 34.86 -7.89
N ALA A 261 -15.92 35.50 -7.68
CA ALA A 261 -15.02 35.90 -8.76
C ALA A 261 -14.55 34.70 -9.58
N PHE A 262 -14.15 33.60 -8.94
CA PHE A 262 -13.75 32.37 -9.64
C PHE A 262 -14.90 31.79 -10.48
N ILE A 263 -16.11 31.73 -9.91
CA ILE A 263 -17.31 31.26 -10.64
C ILE A 263 -17.61 32.17 -11.84
N ALA A 264 -17.48 33.49 -11.68
CA ALA A 264 -17.61 34.48 -12.73
C ALA A 264 -16.51 34.41 -13.81
N LEU A 265 -15.46 33.58 -13.62
CA LEU A 265 -14.42 33.32 -14.62
C LEU A 265 -14.58 31.97 -15.33
N LEU A 266 -15.42 31.06 -14.82
CA LEU A 266 -15.66 29.74 -15.44
C LEU A 266 -16.29 29.87 -16.85
N PRO A 267 -16.15 28.91 -17.76
CA PRO A 267 -16.84 28.97 -19.06
C PRO A 267 -18.37 29.01 -18.94
N GLU A 268 -19.07 29.68 -19.87
CA GLU A 268 -20.55 29.83 -19.84
C GLU A 268 -21.29 28.49 -19.66
N ALA A 269 -20.82 27.43 -20.30
CA ALA A 269 -21.44 26.10 -20.23
C ALA A 269 -21.52 25.56 -18.79
N ARG A 270 -20.56 25.90 -17.92
CA ARG A 270 -20.59 25.54 -16.50
C ARG A 270 -21.33 26.56 -15.63
N ARG A 271 -21.40 27.82 -16.05
CA ARG A 271 -22.18 28.86 -15.33
C ARG A 271 -23.69 28.71 -15.52
N ARG A 272 -24.17 28.27 -16.68
CA ARG A 272 -25.61 28.23 -17.03
C ARG A 272 -26.49 27.43 -16.05
N GLY A 273 -25.92 26.48 -15.32
CA GLY A 273 -26.63 25.69 -14.30
C GLY A 273 -26.39 26.16 -12.85
N HIS A 274 -25.44 27.07 -12.63
CA HIS A 274 -25.09 27.53 -11.29
C HIS A 274 -26.08 28.59 -10.80
N GLN A 275 -26.72 28.31 -9.67
CA GLN A 275 -27.57 29.24 -8.96
C GLN A 275 -27.00 29.40 -7.54
N SER A 276 -26.87 30.64 -7.09
CA SER A 276 -26.46 30.91 -5.71
C SER A 276 -27.42 30.25 -4.73
N VAL A 277 -26.89 29.64 -3.68
CA VAL A 277 -27.70 29.00 -2.64
C VAL A 277 -28.44 30.08 -1.84
N VAL A 278 -29.76 30.13 -1.96
CA VAL A 278 -30.62 30.98 -1.11
C VAL A 278 -31.03 30.16 0.11
N ILE A 279 -30.69 30.65 1.30
CA ILE A 279 -31.09 30.00 2.56
C ILE A 279 -32.48 30.49 2.91
N GLU A 280 -33.48 29.62 2.73
CA GLU A 280 -34.82 29.89 3.24
C GLU A 280 -34.82 29.82 4.77
N PRO A 281 -35.30 30.86 5.48
CA PRO A 281 -35.28 30.90 6.94
C PRO A 281 -36.03 29.71 7.54
N PHE A 282 -35.39 29.00 8.48
CA PHE A 282 -36.08 27.99 9.26
C PHE A 282 -37.12 28.65 10.18
N GLN A 283 -38.38 28.24 10.03
CA GLN A 283 -39.44 28.60 10.96
C GLN A 283 -39.68 27.41 11.90
N PRO A 284 -39.26 27.50 13.18
CA PRO A 284 -39.46 26.41 14.11
C PRO A 284 -40.95 26.24 14.40
N ASP A 285 -41.48 25.06 14.11
CA ASP A 285 -42.79 24.66 14.61
C ASP A 285 -42.66 24.38 16.11
N GLN A 286 -43.24 25.25 16.94
CA GLN A 286 -43.17 25.10 18.39
C GLN A 286 -43.91 23.85 18.90
N ALA A 287 -44.78 23.24 18.09
CA ALA A 287 -45.45 21.99 18.40
C ALA A 287 -44.61 20.75 18.04
N ALA A 288 -43.59 20.89 17.20
CA ALA A 288 -42.69 19.81 16.82
C ALA A 288 -41.58 19.62 17.89
N GLY A 289 -41.43 18.40 18.39
CA GLY A 289 -40.41 18.03 19.38
C GLY A 289 -38.99 18.00 18.81
N TYR A 290 -38.06 17.44 19.57
CA TYR A 290 -36.67 17.25 19.15
C TYR A 290 -36.52 15.96 18.33
N ALA A 291 -35.74 16.02 17.25
CA ALA A 291 -35.34 14.84 16.50
C ALA A 291 -34.22 14.08 17.23
N ILE A 292 -33.29 14.82 17.85
CA ILE A 292 -32.20 14.28 18.66
C ILE A 292 -32.14 15.05 19.97
N GLU A 293 -32.11 14.33 21.08
CA GLU A 293 -31.70 14.86 22.37
C GLU A 293 -30.58 14.00 22.96
N ALA A 294 -29.53 14.66 23.42
CA ALA A 294 -28.43 14.02 24.10
C ALA A 294 -28.15 14.75 25.40
N ASP A 295 -28.00 14.00 26.48
CA ASP A 295 -27.66 14.51 27.80
C ASP A 295 -26.37 13.86 28.30
N ALA A 296 -25.36 14.70 28.51
CA ALA A 296 -24.07 14.37 29.08
C ALA A 296 -23.40 13.12 28.46
N LEU A 297 -23.44 12.98 27.14
CA LEU A 297 -22.83 11.84 26.45
C LEU A 297 -21.30 11.82 26.63
N THR A 298 -20.79 10.69 27.10
CA THR A 298 -19.35 10.45 27.29
C THR A 298 -18.94 9.15 26.60
N MET A 299 -17.79 9.17 25.92
CA MET A 299 -17.18 7.99 25.30
C MET A 299 -15.73 7.81 25.74
N ARG A 300 -15.41 6.67 26.36
CA ARG A 300 -14.06 6.29 26.77
C ARG A 300 -13.53 5.09 25.98
N PHE A 301 -12.31 5.20 25.46
CA PHE A 301 -11.57 4.10 24.82
C PHE A 301 -10.33 3.77 25.64
N GLY A 302 -10.44 2.78 26.53
CA GLY A 302 -9.41 2.55 27.55
C GLY A 302 -9.24 3.80 28.40
N ASP A 303 -8.01 4.32 28.48
CA ASP A 303 -7.69 5.53 29.27
C ASP A 303 -8.00 6.85 28.54
N PHE A 304 -8.40 6.81 27.26
CA PHE A 304 -8.65 8.01 26.46
C PHE A 304 -10.14 8.38 26.41
N VAL A 305 -10.49 9.56 26.92
CA VAL A 305 -11.85 10.13 26.80
C VAL A 305 -11.97 10.86 25.45
N ALA A 306 -12.77 10.31 24.54
CA ALA A 306 -12.95 10.85 23.19
C ALA A 306 -14.10 11.88 23.09
N VAL A 307 -15.10 11.74 23.96
CA VAL A 307 -16.25 12.65 24.11
C VAL A 307 -16.51 12.77 25.60
N ASP A 308 -16.68 13.99 26.09
CA ASP A 308 -16.74 14.33 27.51
C ASP A 308 -18.00 15.19 27.79
N HIS A 309 -19.01 14.58 28.39
CA HIS A 309 -20.27 15.21 28.84
C HIS A 309 -20.94 16.12 27.79
N VAL A 310 -21.12 15.61 26.56
CA VAL A 310 -21.74 16.39 25.48
C VAL A 310 -23.27 16.35 25.57
N SER A 311 -23.88 17.52 25.74
CA SER A 311 -25.33 17.72 25.63
C SER A 311 -25.69 18.51 24.37
N LEU A 312 -26.70 18.04 23.62
CA LEU A 312 -27.19 18.71 22.42
C LEU A 312 -28.67 18.40 22.15
N GLN A 313 -29.37 19.36 21.55
CA GLN A 313 -30.78 19.24 21.16
C GLN A 313 -30.98 19.78 19.74
N ILE A 314 -31.55 18.95 18.87
CA ILE A 314 -31.80 19.25 17.45
C ILE A 314 -33.29 19.14 17.16
N ARG A 315 -33.89 20.22 16.65
CA ARG A 315 -35.33 20.31 16.35
C ARG A 315 -35.65 19.60 15.04
N GLN A 316 -36.89 19.15 14.88
CA GLN A 316 -37.34 18.55 13.63
C GLN A 316 -37.32 19.58 12.48
N GLY A 317 -36.80 19.18 11.31
CA GLY A 317 -36.67 20.03 10.11
C GLY A 317 -35.52 21.05 10.16
N GLU A 318 -34.76 21.08 11.27
CA GLU A 318 -33.58 21.94 11.44
C GLU A 318 -32.38 21.36 10.66
N ILE A 319 -31.60 22.24 10.03
CA ILE A 319 -30.24 21.90 9.56
C ILE A 319 -29.26 22.31 10.67
N PHE A 320 -28.79 21.32 11.43
CA PHE A 320 -27.87 21.52 12.54
C PHE A 320 -26.44 21.15 12.15
N GLY A 321 -25.53 22.13 12.24
CA GLY A 321 -24.11 21.95 11.96
C GLY A 321 -23.29 21.56 13.18
N PHE A 322 -22.49 20.49 13.07
CA PHE A 322 -21.53 20.09 14.08
C PHE A 322 -20.12 20.45 13.63
N LEU A 323 -19.60 21.55 14.20
CA LEU A 323 -18.33 22.14 13.82
C LEU A 323 -17.27 21.85 14.87
N GLY A 324 -16.08 21.45 14.43
CA GLY A 324 -14.99 21.15 15.37
C GLY A 324 -13.73 20.71 14.66
N SER A 325 -12.62 20.67 15.38
CA SER A 325 -11.33 20.19 14.84
C SER A 325 -11.35 18.69 14.53
N ASN A 326 -10.39 18.21 13.74
CA ASN A 326 -10.25 16.78 13.47
C ASN A 326 -9.81 16.05 14.74
N GLY A 327 -10.54 14.99 15.09
CA GLY A 327 -10.31 14.24 16.32
C GLY A 327 -10.93 14.84 17.58
N CYS A 328 -11.77 15.89 17.49
CA CYS A 328 -12.43 16.47 18.67
C CYS A 328 -13.64 15.67 19.18
N GLY A 329 -13.99 14.55 18.54
CA GLY A 329 -15.11 13.69 18.95
C GLY A 329 -16.32 13.68 18.01
N LYS A 330 -16.37 14.48 16.94
CA LYS A 330 -17.55 14.61 16.04
C LYS A 330 -18.15 13.29 15.57
N SER A 331 -17.35 12.50 14.83
CA SER A 331 -17.78 11.22 14.29
C SER A 331 -18.07 10.20 15.40
N THR A 332 -17.40 10.31 16.55
CA THR A 332 -17.68 9.47 17.73
C THR A 332 -19.06 9.79 18.30
N THR A 333 -19.39 11.07 18.49
CA THR A 333 -20.72 11.53 18.90
C THR A 333 -21.79 11.11 17.90
N MET A 334 -21.57 11.28 16.60
CA MET A 334 -22.50 10.82 15.57
C MET A 334 -22.71 9.30 15.59
N LYS A 335 -21.65 8.50 15.81
CA LYS A 335 -21.76 7.05 15.98
C LYS A 335 -22.52 6.64 17.23
N MET A 336 -22.40 7.40 18.31
CA MET A 336 -23.23 7.21 19.51
C MET A 336 -24.69 7.50 19.23
N LEU A 337 -24.98 8.64 18.60
CA LEU A 337 -26.36 9.05 18.26
C LEU A 337 -27.03 8.12 17.23
N THR A 338 -26.27 7.46 16.37
CA THR A 338 -26.78 6.43 15.42
C THR A 338 -26.89 5.03 16.03
N GLY A 339 -26.47 4.84 17.28
CA GLY A 339 -26.42 3.53 17.93
C GLY A 339 -25.43 2.56 17.29
N LEU A 340 -24.42 3.06 16.57
CA LEU A 340 -23.29 2.27 16.03
C LEU A 340 -22.20 2.06 17.09
N LEU A 341 -22.16 2.94 18.10
CA LEU A 341 -21.23 2.88 19.22
C LEU A 341 -22.01 3.13 20.52
N PRO A 342 -22.04 2.21 21.48
CA PRO A 342 -22.69 2.48 22.76
C PRO A 342 -21.90 3.55 23.54
N ALA A 343 -22.61 4.51 24.14
CA ALA A 343 -22.00 5.49 25.03
C ALA A 343 -21.48 4.83 26.31
N SER A 344 -20.40 5.38 26.89
CA SER A 344 -19.88 4.93 28.18
C SER A 344 -20.71 5.48 29.34
N GLU A 345 -21.12 6.75 29.24
CA GLU A 345 -21.98 7.45 30.20
C GLU A 345 -22.92 8.41 29.42
N GLY A 346 -23.98 8.88 30.08
CA GLY A 346 -25.00 9.75 29.48
C GLY A 346 -26.10 9.00 28.74
N THR A 347 -27.06 9.75 28.21
CA THR A 347 -28.21 9.19 27.47
C THR A 347 -28.49 9.97 26.20
N ALA A 348 -29.06 9.29 25.21
CA ALA A 348 -29.54 9.92 23.99
C ALA A 348 -30.86 9.33 23.55
N THR A 349 -31.73 10.18 23.01
CA THR A 349 -33.00 9.80 22.40
C THR A 349 -33.06 10.30 20.94
N LEU A 350 -33.67 9.51 20.08
CA LEU A 350 -34.05 9.85 18.71
C LEU A 350 -35.57 9.80 18.61
N PHE A 351 -36.21 10.92 18.29
CA PHE A 351 -37.67 11.04 18.24
C PHE A 351 -38.34 10.45 19.50
N ASP A 352 -37.89 10.91 20.68
CA ASP A 352 -38.34 10.48 22.00
C ASP A 352 -38.09 9.00 22.35
N ARG A 353 -37.34 8.26 21.53
CA ARG A 353 -36.97 6.86 21.79
C ARG A 353 -35.50 6.74 22.16
N PRO A 354 -35.13 6.02 23.24
CA PRO A 354 -33.73 5.80 23.60
C PRO A 354 -32.93 5.16 22.47
N VAL A 355 -31.71 5.66 22.24
CA VAL A 355 -30.81 5.08 21.25
C VAL A 355 -30.25 3.76 21.78
N ALA A 356 -30.77 2.64 21.25
CA ALA A 356 -30.31 1.30 21.59
C ALA A 356 -29.65 0.60 20.38
N THR A 357 -28.61 -0.20 20.64
CA THR A 357 -27.79 -0.86 19.61
C THR A 357 -28.56 -1.86 18.73
N ASN A 358 -29.74 -2.31 19.19
CA ASN A 358 -30.56 -3.34 18.53
C ASN A 358 -31.90 -2.83 17.99
N ASP A 359 -32.17 -1.53 18.00
CA ASP A 359 -33.43 -0.98 17.49
C ASP A 359 -33.38 -0.74 15.98
N ILE A 360 -33.80 -1.76 15.22
CA ILE A 360 -33.88 -1.71 13.76
C ILE A 360 -34.94 -0.70 13.28
N ASP A 361 -36.03 -0.51 14.02
CA ASP A 361 -37.11 0.38 13.62
C ASP A 361 -36.70 1.85 13.69
N THR A 362 -35.95 2.24 14.72
CA THR A 362 -35.36 3.58 14.79
C THR A 362 -34.32 3.78 13.68
N ARG A 363 -33.51 2.77 13.35
CA ARG A 363 -32.55 2.85 12.22
C ARG A 363 -33.22 3.01 10.85
N ARG A 364 -34.43 2.46 10.65
CA ARG A 364 -35.22 2.68 9.44
C ARG A 364 -35.70 4.12 9.27
N ARG A 365 -35.71 4.93 10.33
CA ARG A 365 -36.09 6.35 10.28
C ARG A 365 -34.90 7.28 10.05
N VAL A 366 -33.68 6.75 10.08
CA VAL A 366 -32.43 7.51 9.96
C VAL A 366 -31.71 7.14 8.67
N GLY A 367 -31.29 8.12 7.89
CA GLY A 367 -30.31 7.96 6.82
C GLY A 367 -28.93 8.38 7.34
N TYR A 368 -27.92 7.55 7.13
CA TYR A 368 -26.55 7.84 7.57
C TYR A 368 -25.58 7.82 6.39
N MET A 369 -24.87 8.92 6.21
CA MET A 369 -23.77 9.06 5.26
C MET A 369 -22.47 9.20 6.05
N SER A 370 -21.58 8.22 5.90
CA SER A 370 -20.30 8.23 6.61
C SER A 370 -19.19 8.79 5.73
N GLN A 371 -18.11 9.29 6.35
CA GLN A 371 -16.97 9.89 5.65
C GLN A 371 -16.23 8.91 4.71
N GLY A 372 -16.25 7.61 4.98
CA GLY A 372 -15.42 6.61 4.28
C GLY A 372 -16.13 5.37 3.74
N PHE A 373 -17.32 5.03 4.26
CA PHE A 373 -18.04 3.80 3.91
C PHE A 373 -19.54 4.09 3.73
N SER A 374 -19.95 4.44 2.52
CA SER A 374 -21.37 4.58 2.17
C SER A 374 -21.78 3.84 0.89
N LEU A 375 -20.81 3.40 0.08
CA LEU A 375 -21.06 2.79 -1.22
C LEU A 375 -20.22 1.52 -1.38
N TYR A 376 -20.77 0.53 -2.07
CA TYR A 376 -20.03 -0.64 -2.51
C TYR A 376 -19.34 -0.33 -3.84
N GLY A 377 -18.00 -0.23 -3.82
CA GLY A 377 -17.19 0.17 -4.98
C GLY A 377 -17.29 -0.78 -6.17
N GLU A 378 -17.58 -2.05 -5.92
CA GLU A 378 -17.72 -3.11 -6.93
C GLU A 378 -19.13 -3.17 -7.56
N LEU A 379 -20.08 -2.40 -7.04
CA LEU A 379 -21.45 -2.34 -7.55
C LEU A 379 -21.68 -1.05 -8.34
N THR A 380 -22.44 -1.12 -9.43
CA THR A 380 -22.85 0.07 -10.20
C THR A 380 -23.73 1.02 -9.39
N VAL A 381 -23.93 2.25 -9.87
CA VAL A 381 -24.86 3.24 -9.27
C VAL A 381 -26.25 2.64 -9.07
N ARG A 382 -26.80 2.00 -10.11
CA ARG A 382 -28.10 1.30 -10.04
C ARG A 382 -28.09 0.20 -8.98
N GLN A 383 -27.06 -0.64 -8.97
CA GLN A 383 -26.97 -1.77 -8.03
C GLN A 383 -26.86 -1.31 -6.58
N ASN A 384 -26.13 -0.22 -6.31
CA ASN A 384 -26.09 0.39 -4.98
C ASN A 384 -27.48 0.84 -4.53
N LEU A 385 -28.21 1.59 -5.37
CA LEU A 385 -29.56 2.06 -5.02
C LEU A 385 -30.54 0.90 -4.75
N VAL A 386 -30.54 -0.13 -5.62
CA VAL A 386 -31.38 -1.32 -5.46
C VAL A 386 -31.03 -2.10 -4.19
N LEU A 387 -29.73 -2.31 -3.92
CA LEU A 387 -29.28 -3.01 -2.73
C LEU A 387 -29.74 -2.29 -1.46
N HIS A 388 -29.51 -0.98 -1.38
CA HIS A 388 -29.90 -0.21 -0.20
C HIS A 388 -31.42 -0.14 -0.02
N ALA A 389 -32.20 0.00 -1.11
CA ALA A 389 -33.66 -0.07 -1.03
C ALA A 389 -34.13 -1.40 -0.39
N ARG A 390 -33.54 -2.53 -0.82
CA ARG A 390 -33.85 -3.86 -0.25
C ARG A 390 -33.40 -4.00 1.20
N LEU A 391 -32.20 -3.54 1.54
CA LEU A 391 -31.67 -3.60 2.91
C LEU A 391 -32.53 -2.83 3.91
N PHE A 392 -33.09 -1.69 3.51
CA PHE A 392 -33.99 -0.88 4.33
C PHE A 392 -35.46 -1.33 4.27
N GLY A 393 -35.77 -2.40 3.54
CA GLY A 393 -37.10 -2.99 3.52
C GLY A 393 -38.13 -2.25 2.65
N VAL A 394 -37.68 -1.51 1.62
CA VAL A 394 -38.59 -0.97 0.60
C VAL A 394 -39.27 -2.16 -0.10
N PRO A 395 -40.61 -2.16 -0.23
CA PRO A 395 -41.32 -3.25 -0.90
C PRO A 395 -40.79 -3.48 -2.32
N GLU A 396 -40.50 -4.74 -2.69
CA GLU A 396 -39.91 -5.09 -3.98
C GLU A 396 -40.65 -4.48 -5.21
N PRO A 397 -42.00 -4.39 -5.23
CA PRO A 397 -42.73 -3.72 -6.32
C PRO A 397 -42.42 -2.21 -6.45
N ASP A 398 -42.06 -1.55 -5.35
CA ASP A 398 -41.81 -0.11 -5.29
C ASP A 398 -40.34 0.24 -5.56
N VAL A 399 -39.42 -0.73 -5.46
CA VAL A 399 -37.97 -0.53 -5.66
C VAL A 399 -37.66 0.13 -7.01
N PRO A 400 -38.21 -0.31 -8.16
CA PRO A 400 -37.91 0.33 -9.45
C PRO A 400 -38.35 1.80 -9.52
N ALA A 401 -39.55 2.11 -9.02
CA ALA A 401 -40.06 3.48 -8.97
C ALA A 401 -39.19 4.35 -8.05
N ARG A 402 -38.81 3.81 -6.90
CA ARG A 402 -37.94 4.48 -5.95
C ARG A 402 -36.55 4.78 -6.51
N VAL A 403 -35.94 3.80 -7.19
CA VAL A 403 -34.62 3.99 -7.82
C VAL A 403 -34.71 5.08 -8.89
N THR A 404 -35.78 5.11 -9.68
CA THR A 404 -36.01 6.15 -10.70
C THR A 404 -36.14 7.53 -10.07
N GLU A 405 -36.93 7.66 -8.99
CA GLU A 405 -37.05 8.89 -8.20
C GLU A 405 -35.68 9.40 -7.72
N MET A 406 -34.86 8.53 -7.14
CA MET A 406 -33.52 8.90 -6.65
C MET A 406 -32.57 9.30 -7.79
N VAL A 407 -32.67 8.64 -8.93
CA VAL A 407 -31.81 8.92 -10.10
C VAL A 407 -32.13 10.30 -10.69
N GLU A 408 -33.40 10.64 -10.81
CA GLU A 408 -33.84 11.94 -11.31
C GLU A 408 -33.52 13.04 -10.30
N ARG A 409 -33.90 12.85 -9.03
CA ARG A 409 -33.76 13.87 -7.98
C ARG A 409 -32.31 14.25 -7.71
N PHE A 410 -31.39 13.29 -7.76
CA PHE A 410 -29.96 13.53 -7.51
C PHE A 410 -29.14 13.67 -8.80
N GLY A 411 -29.77 13.66 -9.98
CA GLY A 411 -29.12 13.87 -11.28
C GLY A 411 -28.06 12.82 -11.61
N LEU A 412 -28.42 11.54 -11.52
CA LEU A 412 -27.54 10.37 -11.71
C LEU A 412 -27.80 9.60 -13.02
N ALA A 413 -28.70 10.09 -13.87
CA ALA A 413 -29.18 9.38 -15.06
C ALA A 413 -28.04 8.97 -16.02
N ASP A 414 -27.06 9.85 -16.24
CA ASP A 414 -25.96 9.62 -17.18
C ASP A 414 -24.91 8.60 -16.69
N ALA A 415 -25.02 8.13 -15.45
CA ALA A 415 -23.99 7.32 -14.79
C ALA A 415 -24.51 6.02 -14.15
N LEU A 416 -25.71 5.57 -14.53
CA LEU A 416 -26.40 4.43 -13.90
C LEU A 416 -25.57 3.12 -13.85
N ASP A 417 -24.82 2.85 -14.91
CA ASP A 417 -24.02 1.62 -15.05
C ASP A 417 -22.54 1.83 -14.74
N ALA A 418 -22.17 3.03 -14.26
CA ALA A 418 -20.81 3.31 -13.82
C ALA A 418 -20.56 2.81 -12.39
N LEU A 419 -19.31 2.45 -12.09
CA LEU A 419 -18.86 2.12 -10.73
C LEU A 419 -18.58 3.41 -9.94
N PRO A 420 -18.90 3.49 -8.63
CA PRO A 420 -18.69 4.66 -7.78
C PRO A 420 -17.28 5.25 -7.86
N GLU A 421 -16.23 4.42 -7.98
CA GLU A 421 -14.84 4.86 -8.06
C GLU A 421 -14.49 5.62 -9.34
N ARG A 422 -15.29 5.45 -10.40
CA ARG A 422 -15.11 6.14 -11.69
C ARG A 422 -15.88 7.47 -11.76
N LEU A 423 -16.75 7.74 -10.79
CA LEU A 423 -17.55 8.96 -10.75
C LEU A 423 -16.71 10.15 -10.25
N PRO A 424 -16.96 11.37 -10.76
CA PRO A 424 -16.48 12.59 -10.11
C PRO A 424 -16.93 12.63 -8.64
N LEU A 425 -16.08 13.15 -7.76
CA LEU A 425 -16.32 13.13 -6.31
C LEU A 425 -17.68 13.77 -5.94
N GLY A 426 -18.05 14.91 -6.50
CA GLY A 426 -19.36 15.54 -6.25
C GLY A 426 -20.55 14.64 -6.65
N MET A 427 -20.44 13.89 -7.75
CA MET A 427 -21.48 12.95 -8.17
C MET A 427 -21.53 11.69 -7.29
N ARG A 428 -20.37 11.24 -6.82
CA ARG A 428 -20.28 10.17 -5.82
C ARG A 428 -20.92 10.57 -4.50
N GLN A 429 -20.75 11.81 -4.04
CA GLN A 429 -21.45 12.31 -2.84
C GLN A 429 -22.95 12.43 -3.05
N ARG A 430 -23.41 12.87 -4.23
CA ARG A 430 -24.84 12.84 -4.59
C ARG A 430 -25.40 11.41 -4.57
N LEU A 431 -24.67 10.42 -5.05
CA LEU A 431 -25.05 9.01 -4.93
C LEU A 431 -25.11 8.54 -3.47
N SER A 432 -24.13 8.89 -2.64
CA SER A 432 -24.16 8.58 -1.20
C SER A 432 -25.40 9.16 -0.52
N LEU A 433 -25.76 10.41 -0.84
CA LEU A 433 -26.97 11.06 -0.33
C LEU A 433 -28.24 10.38 -0.86
N ALA A 434 -28.28 10.00 -2.15
CA ALA A 434 -29.38 9.27 -2.75
C ALA A 434 -29.61 7.90 -2.09
N VAL A 435 -28.53 7.18 -1.79
CA VAL A 435 -28.55 5.91 -1.06
C VAL A 435 -29.07 6.11 0.36
N ALA A 436 -28.66 7.16 1.06
CA ALA A 436 -29.14 7.48 2.40
C ALA A 436 -30.63 7.89 2.42
N MET A 437 -31.17 8.36 1.28
CA MET A 437 -32.55 8.83 1.13
C MET A 437 -33.53 7.79 0.55
N VAL A 438 -33.03 6.66 0.05
CA VAL A 438 -33.83 5.68 -0.71
C VAL A 438 -35.04 5.16 0.08
N HIS A 439 -34.97 5.14 1.41
CA HIS A 439 -36.01 4.65 2.31
C HIS A 439 -36.86 5.75 2.95
N LYS A 440 -36.78 7.02 2.51
CA LYS A 440 -37.50 8.19 3.10
C LYS A 440 -37.24 8.34 4.61
N PRO A 441 -35.98 8.57 5.04
CA PRO A 441 -35.70 8.85 6.44
C PRO A 441 -36.31 10.20 6.87
N GLU A 442 -36.62 10.32 8.16
CA GLU A 442 -37.04 11.58 8.80
C GLU A 442 -35.82 12.39 9.31
N LEU A 443 -34.70 11.70 9.56
CA LEU A 443 -33.44 12.28 10.03
C LEU A 443 -32.28 11.82 9.13
N LEU A 444 -31.50 12.76 8.63
CA LEU A 444 -30.23 12.52 7.95
C LEU A 444 -29.06 12.90 8.86
N ILE A 445 -28.12 12.00 9.02
CA ILE A 445 -26.84 12.25 9.69
C ILE A 445 -25.74 12.17 8.63
N LEU A 446 -25.07 13.28 8.37
CA LEU A 446 -24.10 13.44 7.29
C LEU A 446 -22.72 13.78 7.87
N ASP A 447 -21.76 12.86 7.77
CA ASP A 447 -20.40 13.08 8.27
C ASP A 447 -19.48 13.61 7.16
N GLU A 448 -19.17 14.92 7.20
CA GLU A 448 -18.36 15.67 6.22
C GLU A 448 -18.73 15.43 4.74
N PRO A 449 -20.01 15.58 4.35
CA PRO A 449 -20.51 15.09 3.07
C PRO A 449 -19.94 15.82 1.84
N THR A 450 -19.47 17.05 2.01
CA THR A 450 -18.95 17.94 0.96
C THR A 450 -17.43 18.07 0.98
N SER A 451 -16.73 17.30 1.83
CA SER A 451 -15.27 17.33 1.92
C SER A 451 -14.62 16.93 0.59
N GLY A 452 -13.75 17.79 0.07
CA GLY A 452 -13.06 17.62 -1.22
C GLY A 452 -13.94 17.87 -2.46
N VAL A 453 -15.20 18.28 -2.31
CA VAL A 453 -16.07 18.61 -3.44
C VAL A 453 -15.76 20.04 -3.91
N ASP A 454 -15.78 20.27 -5.23
CA ASP A 454 -15.54 21.61 -5.78
C ASP A 454 -16.66 22.60 -5.44
N PRO A 455 -16.39 23.93 -5.46
CA PRO A 455 -17.37 24.95 -5.06
C PRO A 455 -18.74 24.83 -5.74
N VAL A 456 -18.77 24.56 -7.05
CA VAL A 456 -20.03 24.49 -7.82
C VAL A 456 -20.83 23.26 -7.42
N ALA A 457 -20.19 22.08 -7.40
CA ALA A 457 -20.85 20.85 -6.99
C ALA A 457 -21.24 20.85 -5.50
N ARG A 458 -20.49 21.57 -4.66
CA ARG A 458 -20.82 21.79 -3.25
C ARG A 458 -22.08 22.64 -3.11
N ASP A 459 -22.21 23.72 -3.88
CA ASP A 459 -23.43 24.53 -3.88
C ASP A 459 -24.64 23.74 -4.36
N ASP A 460 -24.48 22.94 -5.42
CA ASP A 460 -25.52 22.01 -5.88
C ASP A 460 -25.93 21.01 -4.79
N PHE A 461 -24.95 20.47 -4.05
CA PHE A 461 -25.22 19.56 -2.94
C PHE A 461 -25.99 20.27 -1.80
N TRP A 462 -25.62 21.51 -1.47
CA TRP A 462 -26.33 22.32 -0.48
C TRP A 462 -27.77 22.65 -0.90
N ARG A 463 -28.02 22.92 -2.19
CA ARG A 463 -29.40 23.10 -2.70
C ARG A 463 -30.24 21.84 -2.48
N LEU A 464 -29.67 20.65 -2.71
CA LEU A 464 -30.36 19.38 -2.43
C LEU A 464 -30.67 19.23 -0.94
N MET A 465 -29.72 19.52 -0.05
CA MET A 465 -29.95 19.44 1.41
C MET A 465 -31.02 20.43 1.88
N ILE A 466 -30.98 21.67 1.41
CA ILE A 466 -31.99 22.68 1.75
C ILE A 466 -33.36 22.26 1.23
N ALA A 467 -33.45 21.77 0.00
CA ALA A 467 -34.71 21.26 -0.55
C ALA A 467 -35.25 20.07 0.28
N LEU A 468 -34.39 19.15 0.74
CA LEU A 468 -34.79 18.05 1.62
C LEU A 468 -35.29 18.56 2.98
N ALA A 469 -34.58 19.51 3.59
CA ALA A 469 -34.97 20.06 4.89
C ALA A 469 -36.26 20.86 4.83
N ARG A 470 -36.45 21.66 3.77
CA ARG A 470 -37.60 22.59 3.67
C ARG A 470 -38.82 21.95 3.03
N ASN A 471 -38.68 21.23 1.92
CA ASN A 471 -39.82 20.67 1.19
C ASN A 471 -40.28 19.34 1.81
N ASP A 472 -39.34 18.48 2.19
CA ASP A 472 -39.65 17.15 2.71
C ASP A 472 -39.68 17.10 4.24
N ARG A 473 -39.35 18.22 4.92
CA ARG A 473 -39.25 18.35 6.38
C ARG A 473 -38.28 17.36 7.03
N VAL A 474 -37.23 16.96 6.30
CA VAL A 474 -36.19 16.06 6.82
C VAL A 474 -35.27 16.83 7.76
N THR A 475 -35.01 16.29 8.95
CA THR A 475 -34.03 16.88 9.87
C THR A 475 -32.62 16.54 9.40
N ILE A 476 -31.70 17.50 9.38
CA ILE A 476 -30.33 17.25 8.88
C ILE A 476 -29.32 17.58 9.98
N PHE A 477 -28.59 16.57 10.43
CA PHE A 477 -27.44 16.72 11.30
C PHE A 477 -26.15 16.52 10.50
N ILE A 478 -25.45 17.62 10.21
CA ILE A 478 -24.27 17.62 9.34
C ILE A 478 -23.02 17.97 10.13
N SER A 479 -21.95 17.19 9.99
CA SER A 479 -20.62 17.61 10.44
C SER A 479 -19.91 18.34 9.30
N THR A 480 -19.25 19.44 9.61
CA THR A 480 -18.40 20.16 8.65
C THR A 480 -17.22 20.79 9.36
N HIS A 481 -16.17 21.07 8.61
CA HIS A 481 -15.03 21.89 9.02
C HIS A 481 -14.86 23.14 8.14
N PHE A 482 -15.81 23.40 7.23
CA PHE A 482 -15.82 24.57 6.35
C PHE A 482 -16.74 25.65 6.93
N MET A 483 -16.21 26.86 7.16
CA MET A 483 -17.01 27.95 7.74
C MET A 483 -18.13 28.42 6.82
N ASN A 484 -17.91 28.45 5.50
CA ASN A 484 -18.93 28.81 4.52
C ASN A 484 -20.12 27.83 4.52
N GLU A 485 -19.90 26.58 4.92
CA GLU A 485 -20.96 25.59 5.08
C GLU A 485 -21.66 25.73 6.42
N ALA A 486 -20.89 25.91 7.51
CA ALA A 486 -21.44 26.17 8.84
C ALA A 486 -22.32 27.43 8.85
N ALA A 487 -21.98 28.45 8.07
CA ALA A 487 -22.77 29.66 7.90
C ALA A 487 -24.14 29.42 7.21
N ARG A 488 -24.32 28.28 6.52
CA ARG A 488 -25.58 27.88 5.86
C ARG A 488 -26.50 27.08 6.77
N CYS A 489 -26.01 26.63 7.92
CA CYS A 489 -26.81 25.91 8.90
C CYS A 489 -27.73 26.86 9.69
N ASP A 490 -28.86 26.32 10.14
CA ASP A 490 -29.80 27.06 10.98
C ASP A 490 -29.19 27.35 12.37
N ARG A 491 -28.55 26.33 12.94
CA ARG A 491 -27.74 26.42 14.16
C ARG A 491 -26.49 25.58 14.03
N ILE A 492 -25.45 25.97 14.75
CA ILE A 492 -24.21 25.21 14.82
C ILE A 492 -23.78 25.00 16.26
N SER A 493 -23.11 23.87 16.52
CA SER A 493 -22.40 23.60 17.77
C SER A 493 -20.91 23.49 17.51
N LEU A 494 -20.13 24.22 18.30
CA LEU A 494 -18.67 24.27 18.26
C LEU A 494 -18.11 23.26 19.25
N MET A 495 -17.27 22.33 18.79
CA MET A 495 -16.71 21.24 19.59
C MET A 495 -15.18 21.29 19.63
N HIS A 496 -14.61 21.10 20.82
CA HIS A 496 -13.17 20.96 21.04
C HIS A 496 -12.88 19.93 22.12
N ALA A 497 -11.85 19.10 21.91
CA ALA A 497 -11.36 18.13 22.90
C ALA A 497 -12.45 17.29 23.59
N GLY A 498 -13.46 16.85 22.85
CA GLY A 498 -14.56 16.03 23.39
C GLY A 498 -15.72 16.84 23.98
N ARG A 499 -15.65 18.18 24.07
CA ARG A 499 -16.64 19.05 24.72
C ARG A 499 -17.30 20.01 23.73
N VAL A 500 -18.55 20.40 24.02
CA VAL A 500 -19.25 21.49 23.31
C VAL A 500 -18.87 22.83 23.96
N LEU A 501 -18.34 23.74 23.17
CA LEU A 501 -17.91 25.08 23.60
C LEU A 501 -19.05 26.11 23.53
N ALA A 502 -19.82 26.08 22.45
CA ALA A 502 -20.94 26.99 22.22
C ALA A 502 -21.91 26.38 21.20
N SER A 503 -23.20 26.73 21.30
CA SER A 503 -24.23 26.28 20.36
C SER A 503 -25.26 27.38 20.13
N ALA A 504 -25.30 27.95 18.92
CA ALA A 504 -26.24 29.01 18.53
C ALA A 504 -26.28 29.17 17.01
N ALA A 505 -27.10 30.10 16.52
CA ALA A 505 -27.08 30.48 15.10
C ALA A 505 -25.71 31.09 14.72
N PRO A 506 -25.18 30.85 13.51
CA PRO A 506 -23.86 31.36 13.11
C PRO A 506 -23.67 32.87 13.33
N ALA A 507 -24.65 33.68 12.91
CA ALA A 507 -24.61 35.14 13.08
C ALA A 507 -24.63 35.57 14.56
N GLU A 508 -25.30 34.79 15.42
CA GLU A 508 -25.35 35.05 16.85
C GLU A 508 -24.01 34.76 17.53
N LEU A 509 -23.31 33.68 17.15
CA LEU A 509 -21.98 33.37 17.66
C LEU A 509 -20.95 34.45 17.30
N VAL A 510 -21.00 34.97 16.07
CA VAL A 510 -20.15 36.09 15.65
C VAL A 510 -20.42 37.33 16.50
N ARG A 511 -21.70 37.66 16.71
CA ARG A 511 -22.13 38.80 17.54
C ARG A 511 -21.70 38.65 19.01
N LEU A 512 -21.92 37.47 19.61
CA LEU A 512 -21.57 37.18 21.00
C LEU A 512 -20.06 37.27 21.25
N ARG A 513 -19.27 36.89 20.24
CA ARG A 513 -17.80 36.95 20.33
C ARG A 513 -17.20 38.31 19.94
N GLY A 514 -17.96 39.17 19.26
CA GLY A 514 -17.45 40.44 18.73
C GLY A 514 -16.44 40.25 17.59
N ALA A 515 -16.56 39.17 16.83
CA ALA A 515 -15.64 38.82 15.75
C ALA A 515 -16.08 39.41 14.40
N ALA A 516 -15.14 39.57 13.45
CA ALA A 516 -15.48 40.03 12.10
C ALA A 516 -16.10 38.91 11.24
N THR A 517 -15.68 37.67 11.47
CA THR A 517 -16.14 36.49 10.72
C THR A 517 -16.47 35.32 11.64
N LEU A 518 -17.20 34.32 11.11
CA LEU A 518 -17.47 33.07 11.84
C LEU A 518 -16.18 32.29 12.14
N GLU A 519 -15.20 32.35 11.24
CA GLU A 519 -13.90 31.71 11.43
C GLU A 519 -13.15 32.32 12.64
N ASP A 520 -13.12 33.64 12.72
CA ASP A 520 -12.50 34.37 13.83
C ASP A 520 -13.20 34.07 15.16
N ALA A 521 -14.53 34.00 15.15
CA ALA A 521 -15.30 33.61 16.34
C ALA A 521 -14.92 32.19 16.80
N PHE A 522 -14.85 31.24 15.87
CA PHE A 522 -14.48 29.86 16.15
C PHE A 522 -13.05 29.73 16.69
N ILE A 523 -12.08 30.40 16.06
CA ILE A 523 -10.68 30.43 16.53
C ILE A 523 -10.59 31.03 17.93
N GLY A 524 -11.37 32.07 18.21
CA GLY A 524 -11.48 32.67 19.55
C GLY A 524 -11.94 31.66 20.60
N TYR A 525 -13.06 30.98 20.37
CA TYR A 525 -13.56 29.96 21.30
C TYR A 525 -12.58 28.79 21.50
N LEU A 526 -11.90 28.36 20.43
CA LEU A 526 -10.87 27.31 20.52
C LEU A 526 -9.66 27.75 21.34
N SER A 527 -9.21 28.98 21.14
CA SER A 527 -8.06 29.54 21.86
C SER A 527 -8.34 29.61 23.34
N ASP A 528 -9.51 30.13 23.74
CA ASP A 528 -9.90 30.21 25.15
C ASP A 528 -9.96 28.83 25.82
N ALA A 529 -10.54 27.84 25.13
CA ALA A 529 -10.62 26.47 25.64
C ALA A 529 -9.22 25.87 25.88
N GLN A 530 -8.26 26.14 24.99
CA GLN A 530 -6.88 25.68 25.16
C GLN A 530 -6.17 26.35 26.36
N HIS A 531 -6.46 27.63 26.63
CA HIS A 531 -5.90 28.31 27.80
C HIS A 531 -6.54 27.78 29.10
N ALA A 532 -7.85 27.53 29.10
CA ALA A 532 -8.55 26.94 30.25
C ALA A 532 -8.09 25.50 30.57
N ASP A 533 -7.83 24.68 29.55
CA ASP A 533 -7.28 23.33 29.73
C ASP A 533 -5.80 23.36 30.17
N ALA A 534 -5.05 24.43 29.87
CA ALA A 534 -3.67 24.61 30.33
C ALA A 534 -3.60 25.01 31.81
N ASP A 535 -4.52 25.85 32.30
CA ASP A 535 -4.60 26.27 33.70
C ASP A 535 -5.17 25.18 34.63
N GLY A 536 -5.95 24.22 34.10
CA GLY A 536 -6.53 23.10 34.87
C GLY A 536 -5.66 21.84 34.98
N ALA A 537 -4.54 21.76 34.27
CA ALA A 537 -3.74 20.54 34.12
C ALA A 537 -2.35 20.64 34.80
N GLU A 538 -2.30 20.83 36.12
CA GLU A 538 -1.08 20.64 36.93
C GLU A 538 -0.69 19.16 37.14
N GLY A 539 -1.30 18.22 36.40
CA GLY A 539 -1.17 16.78 36.69
C GLY A 539 -1.10 15.84 35.49
N ALA A 540 -0.71 16.27 34.28
CA ALA A 540 -0.22 15.38 33.22
C ALA A 540 0.21 16.18 31.99
N GLY A 541 1.53 16.38 31.81
CA GLY A 541 2.15 16.70 30.52
C GLY A 541 1.61 17.94 29.81
N GLY A 542 1.66 19.09 30.48
CA GLY A 542 1.12 20.37 30.03
C GLY A 542 1.63 20.82 28.66
N ALA A 543 0.68 21.25 27.83
CA ALA A 543 0.93 21.89 26.56
C ALA A 543 0.97 23.40 26.68
N ALA A 544 2.12 23.95 27.08
CA ALA A 544 2.36 25.39 27.03
C ALA A 544 2.98 25.79 25.68
N ALA A 545 2.42 26.87 25.11
CA ALA A 545 2.94 27.59 23.97
C ALA A 545 4.10 28.48 24.41
N ASP A 546 5.33 27.98 24.31
CA ASP A 546 6.49 28.86 24.24
C ASP A 546 6.42 29.63 22.92
N ALA A 547 6.45 30.97 23.02
CA ALA A 547 6.64 31.84 21.87
C ALA A 547 7.81 31.31 21.03
N PRO A 548 7.63 31.00 19.73
CA PRO A 548 8.71 30.42 18.96
C PRO A 548 9.81 31.48 18.79
N PRO A 549 11.10 31.14 18.98
CA PRO A 549 12.18 32.09 18.79
C PRO A 549 12.19 32.63 17.35
N ASP A 550 12.77 33.82 17.20
CA ASP A 550 12.94 34.50 15.92
C ASP A 550 13.45 33.55 14.83
N ALA A 551 12.89 33.66 13.63
CA ALA A 551 13.27 32.90 12.44
C ALA A 551 14.71 33.18 11.95
N GLY A 552 15.56 33.80 12.77
CA GLY A 552 16.96 34.15 12.47
C GLY A 552 17.85 32.97 12.15
N TRP A 553 17.47 31.73 12.49
CA TRP A 553 18.18 30.52 12.07
C TRP A 553 18.06 30.25 10.56
N LEU A 554 17.03 30.78 9.89
CA LEU A 554 16.87 30.75 8.42
C LEU A 554 17.74 31.81 7.73
N ALA A 555 18.16 32.85 8.45
CA ALA A 555 18.94 33.98 7.96
C ALA A 555 20.47 33.74 7.96
N ALA A 556 20.93 32.55 8.37
CA ALA A 556 22.33 32.17 8.24
C ALA A 556 22.76 32.35 6.76
N PRO A 557 23.86 33.07 6.49
CA PRO A 557 24.19 33.48 5.13
C PRO A 557 24.37 32.27 4.22
N LEU A 558 23.93 32.40 2.96
CA LEU A 558 24.22 31.54 1.80
C LEU A 558 25.74 31.28 1.56
N ALA A 559 26.60 31.80 2.43
CA ALA A 559 28.04 31.74 2.33
C ALA A 559 28.56 30.37 2.79
N ALA A 560 29.13 29.65 1.82
CA ALA A 560 30.13 28.60 1.97
C ALA A 560 29.71 27.13 2.22
N ALA A 561 28.47 26.72 1.93
CA ALA A 561 28.15 25.29 1.74
C ALA A 561 27.96 24.90 0.24
N GLY A 562 27.97 25.88 -0.65
CA GLY A 562 27.82 25.69 -2.11
C GLY A 562 29.09 25.26 -2.86
N ALA A 563 30.22 25.08 -2.17
CA ALA A 563 31.47 24.69 -2.79
C ALA A 563 31.64 23.15 -2.78
N ALA A 564 31.55 22.57 -3.99
CA ALA A 564 32.28 21.37 -4.38
C ALA A 564 31.89 20.01 -3.76
N HIS A 565 30.63 19.60 -3.89
CA HIS A 565 30.40 18.18 -4.22
C HIS A 565 29.95 18.10 -5.68
N ALA A 566 30.94 17.92 -6.56
CA ALA A 566 30.73 17.50 -7.94
C ALA A 566 29.64 16.41 -7.95
N ALA A 567 28.75 16.46 -8.94
CA ALA A 567 27.64 15.51 -9.08
C ALA A 567 28.20 14.10 -9.33
N ALA A 568 28.64 13.43 -8.27
CA ALA A 568 29.06 12.06 -8.31
C ALA A 568 27.85 11.23 -8.77
N TRP A 569 28.11 10.33 -9.70
CA TRP A 569 27.09 9.46 -10.26
C TRP A 569 26.48 8.52 -9.19
N PHE A 570 27.18 8.36 -8.07
CA PHE A 570 26.81 7.56 -6.91
C PHE A 570 27.39 8.14 -5.61
N SER A 571 26.61 8.10 -4.52
CA SER A 571 27.00 8.49 -3.16
C SER A 571 26.66 7.36 -2.17
N PRO A 572 27.69 6.75 -1.55
CA PRO A 572 27.50 5.73 -0.51
C PRO A 572 26.70 6.25 0.69
N ALA A 573 26.85 7.52 1.05
CA ALA A 573 26.12 8.13 2.17
C ALA A 573 24.59 8.15 1.93
N ARG A 574 24.16 8.43 0.69
CA ARG A 574 22.73 8.41 0.33
C ARG A 574 22.17 6.99 0.29
N ALA A 575 22.90 6.05 -0.28
CA ALA A 575 22.52 4.63 -0.23
C ALA A 575 22.45 4.12 1.23
N GLY A 576 23.42 4.50 2.06
CA GLY A 576 23.44 4.22 3.50
C GLY A 576 22.26 4.83 4.27
N SER A 577 21.71 5.95 3.79
CA SER A 577 20.53 6.58 4.39
C SER A 577 19.27 5.77 4.16
N TYR A 578 19.09 5.21 2.95
CA TYR A 578 18.00 4.26 2.66
C TYR A 578 18.18 2.95 3.41
N LEU A 579 19.41 2.42 3.49
CA LEU A 579 19.73 1.24 4.30
C LEU A 579 19.32 1.45 5.75
N TRP A 580 19.77 2.55 6.38
CA TRP A 580 19.43 2.87 7.77
C TRP A 580 17.92 2.98 7.99
N ARG A 581 17.21 3.68 7.11
CA ARG A 581 15.75 3.83 7.18
C ARG A 581 15.04 2.47 7.05
N GLU A 582 15.43 1.65 6.09
CA GLU A 582 14.82 0.34 5.86
C GLU A 582 15.09 -0.62 7.04
N VAL A 583 16.26 -0.54 7.69
CA VAL A 583 16.55 -1.26 8.94
C VAL A 583 15.62 -0.83 10.08
N LEU A 584 15.35 0.47 10.23
CA LEU A 584 14.38 0.96 11.22
C LEU A 584 12.98 0.44 10.96
N GLU A 585 12.54 0.43 9.70
CA GLU A 585 11.24 -0.12 9.32
C GLU A 585 11.15 -1.62 9.63
N LEU A 586 12.17 -2.41 9.26
CA LEU A 586 12.21 -3.85 9.57
C LEU A 586 12.19 -4.13 11.07
N ARG A 587 12.87 -3.32 11.88
CA ARG A 587 12.86 -3.44 13.35
C ARG A 587 11.48 -3.15 13.95
N ARG A 588 10.72 -2.22 13.36
CA ARG A 588 9.38 -1.81 13.84
C ARG A 588 8.23 -2.59 13.22
N ASP A 589 8.50 -3.41 12.20
CA ASP A 589 7.55 -4.31 11.56
C ASP A 589 7.90 -5.77 11.93
N PRO A 590 7.57 -6.21 13.17
CA PRO A 590 7.95 -7.53 13.65
C PRO A 590 7.26 -8.64 12.85
N LEU A 591 6.08 -8.40 12.29
CA LEU A 591 5.37 -9.36 11.45
C LEU A 591 6.18 -9.68 10.19
N ARG A 592 6.70 -8.66 9.51
CA ARG A 592 7.53 -8.84 8.32
C ARG A 592 8.82 -9.59 8.63
N ALA A 593 9.53 -9.22 9.71
CA ALA A 593 10.77 -9.89 10.11
C ALA A 593 10.53 -11.34 10.55
N THR A 594 9.45 -11.59 11.29
CA THR A 594 9.06 -12.94 11.74
C THR A 594 8.67 -13.81 10.56
N LEU A 595 7.86 -13.31 9.63
CA LEU A 595 7.48 -14.04 8.42
C LEU A 595 8.71 -14.41 7.57
N ALA A 596 9.70 -13.51 7.48
CA ALA A 596 10.94 -13.75 6.74
C ALA A 596 11.77 -14.89 7.33
N LEU A 597 12.01 -14.85 8.64
CA LEU A 597 12.89 -15.79 9.35
C LEU A 597 12.14 -17.07 9.70
N PHE A 598 11.06 -16.96 10.48
CA PHE A 598 10.32 -18.11 10.98
C PHE A 598 9.55 -18.83 9.87
N GLY A 599 8.97 -18.09 8.91
CA GLY A 599 8.25 -18.68 7.78
C GLY A 599 9.12 -19.61 6.94
N SER A 600 10.39 -19.27 6.73
CA SER A 600 11.36 -20.14 6.05
C SER A 600 11.61 -21.44 6.79
N LEU A 601 11.80 -21.37 8.11
CA LEU A 601 12.09 -22.53 8.96
C LEU A 601 10.88 -23.47 9.03
N VAL A 602 9.67 -22.92 9.22
CA VAL A 602 8.44 -23.71 9.20
C VAL A 602 8.25 -24.39 7.86
N LEU A 603 8.40 -23.66 6.75
CA LEU A 603 8.20 -24.22 5.43
C LEU A 603 9.28 -25.27 5.10
N MET A 604 10.51 -25.07 5.56
CA MET A 604 11.57 -26.08 5.46
C MET A 604 11.17 -27.37 6.20
N CYS A 605 10.62 -27.27 7.42
CA CYS A 605 10.12 -28.44 8.15
C CYS A 605 8.95 -29.11 7.44
N VAL A 606 7.95 -28.33 7.02
CA VAL A 606 6.74 -28.85 6.34
C VAL A 606 7.12 -29.58 5.06
N ILE A 607 7.99 -29.01 4.23
CA ILE A 607 8.38 -29.64 2.96
C ILE A 607 9.31 -30.84 3.20
N SER A 608 10.27 -30.72 4.12
CA SER A 608 11.24 -31.81 4.37
C SER A 608 10.61 -33.03 5.04
N ILE A 609 9.60 -32.83 5.89
CA ILE A 609 8.84 -33.92 6.51
C ILE A 609 7.72 -34.41 5.58
N GLY A 610 7.06 -33.48 4.89
CA GLY A 610 5.89 -33.77 4.05
C GLY A 610 6.22 -34.51 2.75
N ILE A 611 7.42 -34.31 2.19
CA ILE A 611 7.89 -35.02 0.99
C ILE A 611 8.87 -36.12 1.41
N SER A 612 8.36 -37.27 1.85
CA SER A 612 9.16 -38.48 2.06
C SER A 612 8.94 -39.48 0.93
N LEU A 613 10.01 -39.80 0.20
CA LEU A 613 10.06 -40.88 -0.79
C LEU A 613 10.71 -42.14 -0.18
N ASP A 614 11.03 -42.11 1.11
CA ASP A 614 11.72 -43.20 1.79
C ASP A 614 10.81 -44.41 1.92
N VAL A 615 11.38 -45.58 1.62
CA VAL A 615 10.66 -46.85 1.51
C VAL A 615 10.98 -47.71 2.72
N ASP A 616 10.65 -47.20 3.91
CA ASP A 616 10.76 -47.93 5.17
C ASP A 616 9.37 -48.46 5.61
N ASN A 617 9.34 -49.64 6.24
CA ASN A 617 8.13 -50.29 6.77
C ASN A 617 7.01 -50.59 5.74
N LEU A 618 7.37 -51.14 4.58
CA LEU A 618 6.39 -51.56 3.57
C LEU A 618 5.50 -52.67 4.09
N THR A 619 4.19 -52.44 4.16
CA THR A 619 3.26 -53.48 4.57
C THR A 619 3.11 -54.51 3.45
N PHE A 620 3.34 -55.78 3.77
CA PHE A 620 3.12 -56.87 2.83
C PHE A 620 2.31 -58.01 3.45
N ALA A 621 1.61 -58.76 2.60
CA ALA A 621 0.96 -60.00 2.97
C ALA A 621 1.08 -61.01 1.83
N VAL A 622 0.94 -62.29 2.16
CA VAL A 622 1.10 -63.40 1.23
C VAL A 622 -0.21 -64.20 1.15
N LEU A 623 -0.66 -64.46 -0.07
CA LEU A 623 -1.67 -65.46 -0.39
C LEU A 623 -0.93 -66.75 -0.80
N ASP A 624 -0.76 -67.65 0.17
CA ASP A 624 -0.08 -68.93 -0.06
C ASP A 624 -1.10 -70.04 -0.38
N ARG A 625 -1.23 -70.38 -1.66
CA ARG A 625 -2.11 -71.46 -2.13
C ARG A 625 -1.42 -72.84 -2.14
N ASP A 626 -0.10 -72.90 -1.94
CA ASP A 626 0.68 -74.15 -1.93
C ASP A 626 0.82 -74.72 -0.52
N GLN A 627 0.92 -73.85 0.49
CA GLN A 627 1.04 -74.18 1.92
C GLN A 627 2.15 -75.20 2.22
N SER A 628 3.22 -75.21 1.42
CA SER A 628 4.35 -76.11 1.57
C SER A 628 5.45 -75.49 2.40
N ILE A 629 6.41 -76.31 2.83
CA ILE A 629 7.63 -75.81 3.51
C ILE A 629 8.40 -74.84 2.59
N LEU A 630 8.36 -75.06 1.27
CA LEU A 630 9.07 -74.21 0.32
C LEU A 630 8.37 -72.86 0.10
N SER A 631 7.04 -72.83 0.04
CA SER A 631 6.28 -71.59 -0.08
C SER A 631 6.41 -70.74 1.19
N GLN A 632 6.40 -71.38 2.36
CA GLN A 632 6.63 -70.72 3.65
C GLN A 632 8.05 -70.17 3.77
N ASP A 633 9.08 -70.90 3.33
CA ASP A 633 10.46 -70.43 3.30
C ASP A 633 10.63 -69.19 2.41
N TYR A 634 9.98 -69.16 1.23
CA TYR A 634 9.95 -67.99 0.36
C TYR A 634 9.31 -66.77 1.03
N ALA A 635 8.14 -66.96 1.66
CA ALA A 635 7.45 -65.90 2.38
C ALA A 635 8.26 -65.37 3.58
N GLN A 636 8.91 -66.26 4.33
CA GLN A 636 9.75 -65.92 5.48
C GLN A 636 11.03 -65.19 5.06
N ASN A 637 11.59 -65.49 3.89
CA ASN A 637 12.74 -64.76 3.35
C ASN A 637 12.43 -63.27 3.17
N LEU A 638 11.24 -62.94 2.66
CA LEU A 638 10.78 -61.56 2.56
C LEU A 638 10.44 -60.94 3.92
N ALA A 639 9.83 -61.72 4.83
CA ALA A 639 9.49 -61.27 6.18
C ALA A 639 10.73 -60.94 7.04
N GLY A 640 11.86 -61.58 6.78
CA GLY A 640 13.13 -61.35 7.48
C GLY A 640 13.88 -60.09 7.06
N SER A 641 13.36 -59.34 6.08
CA SER A 641 13.95 -58.10 5.58
C SER A 641 13.59 -56.89 6.43
N ARG A 642 14.54 -55.96 6.60
CA ARG A 642 14.31 -54.69 7.33
C ARG A 642 13.29 -53.75 6.66
N TYR A 643 12.97 -53.97 5.39
CA TYR A 643 12.14 -53.06 4.60
C TYR A 643 10.65 -53.45 4.61
N PHE A 644 10.32 -54.70 4.96
CA PHE A 644 8.97 -55.25 4.85
C PHE A 644 8.40 -55.61 6.22
N VAL A 645 7.18 -55.14 6.50
CA VAL A 645 6.43 -55.44 7.73
C VAL A 645 5.32 -56.42 7.38
N PRO A 646 5.38 -57.67 7.86
CA PRO A 646 4.36 -58.66 7.56
C PRO A 646 3.02 -58.29 8.20
N ARG A 647 1.95 -58.43 7.44
CA ARG A 647 0.55 -58.34 7.90
C ARG A 647 -0.10 -59.72 7.89
N ALA A 648 -1.30 -59.81 8.46
CA ALA A 648 -2.06 -61.05 8.47
C ALA A 648 -2.18 -61.64 7.05
N PRO A 649 -2.02 -62.97 6.87
CA PRO A 649 -2.11 -63.64 5.58
C PRO A 649 -3.38 -63.26 4.80
N LEU A 650 -3.29 -63.33 3.48
CA LEU A 650 -4.40 -63.05 2.57
C LEU A 650 -5.29 -64.27 2.42
N ALA A 651 -6.61 -64.06 2.38
CA ALA A 651 -7.59 -65.15 2.28
C ALA A 651 -7.91 -65.53 0.82
N ASP A 652 -8.11 -64.55 -0.04
CA ASP A 652 -8.48 -64.72 -1.45
C ASP A 652 -8.08 -63.49 -2.29
N ASP A 653 -8.33 -63.55 -3.60
CA ASP A 653 -8.01 -62.46 -4.55
C ASP A 653 -8.81 -61.18 -4.25
N ARG A 654 -10.02 -61.31 -3.70
CA ARG A 654 -10.85 -60.16 -3.31
C ARG A 654 -10.28 -59.46 -2.09
N ASP A 655 -9.63 -60.19 -1.19
CA ASP A 655 -8.94 -59.66 -0.02
C ASP A 655 -7.67 -58.90 -0.43
N ILE A 656 -6.94 -59.38 -1.46
CA ILE A 656 -5.84 -58.62 -2.08
C ILE A 656 -6.35 -57.26 -2.55
N GLU A 657 -7.38 -57.27 -3.41
CA GLU A 657 -7.93 -56.04 -3.99
C GLU A 657 -8.46 -55.09 -2.91
N ARG A 658 -9.21 -55.60 -1.93
CA ARG A 658 -9.76 -54.80 -0.83
C ARG A 658 -8.65 -54.18 0.01
N ARG A 659 -7.67 -54.95 0.47
CA ARG A 659 -6.61 -54.43 1.36
C ARG A 659 -5.66 -53.49 0.63
N MET A 660 -5.39 -53.71 -0.66
CA MET A 660 -4.62 -52.77 -1.48
C MET A 660 -5.40 -51.47 -1.74
N ARG A 661 -6.70 -51.55 -2.09
CA ARG A 661 -7.56 -50.35 -2.26
C ARG A 661 -7.66 -49.51 -1.00
N HIS A 662 -7.68 -50.15 0.17
CA HIS A 662 -7.73 -49.46 1.46
C HIS A 662 -6.34 -48.96 1.93
N GLY A 663 -5.28 -49.13 1.13
CA GLY A 663 -3.91 -48.72 1.48
C GLY A 663 -3.29 -49.52 2.63
N GLN A 664 -3.84 -50.69 2.97
CA GLN A 664 -3.35 -51.53 4.06
C GLN A 664 -2.11 -52.34 3.64
N LEU A 665 -1.95 -52.61 2.35
CA LEU A 665 -0.82 -53.36 1.76
C LEU A 665 -0.18 -52.55 0.64
N SER A 666 1.15 -52.41 0.68
CA SER A 666 1.96 -51.85 -0.41
C SER A 666 2.47 -52.93 -1.38
N LEU A 667 2.54 -54.19 -0.91
CA LEU A 667 2.90 -55.38 -1.68
C LEU A 667 1.99 -56.56 -1.29
N ALA A 668 1.43 -57.25 -2.26
CA ALA A 668 0.78 -58.54 -2.07
C ALA A 668 1.47 -59.60 -2.92
N LEU A 669 1.86 -60.72 -2.30
CA LEU A 669 2.46 -61.86 -2.98
C LEU A 669 1.43 -62.97 -3.14
N GLU A 670 1.40 -63.59 -4.31
CA GLU A 670 0.54 -64.74 -4.61
C GLU A 670 1.41 -65.93 -5.02
N ILE A 671 1.38 -66.98 -4.21
CA ILE A 671 2.07 -68.24 -4.50
C ILE A 671 1.04 -69.22 -5.08
N PRO A 672 1.23 -69.73 -6.32
CA PRO A 672 0.26 -70.59 -6.97
C PRO A 672 0.18 -71.98 -6.31
N PRO A 673 -0.95 -72.70 -6.47
CA PRO A 673 -1.07 -74.06 -5.93
C PRO A 673 -0.10 -75.01 -6.64
N GLY A 674 0.52 -75.93 -5.90
CA GLY A 674 1.46 -76.90 -6.45
C GLY A 674 2.88 -76.36 -6.67
N PHE A 675 3.17 -75.12 -6.23
CA PHE A 675 4.46 -74.45 -6.34
C PHE A 675 5.65 -75.36 -5.98
N ALA A 676 5.67 -75.99 -4.81
CA ALA A 676 6.78 -76.86 -4.42
C ALA A 676 6.95 -78.09 -5.33
N ARG A 677 5.84 -78.66 -5.81
CA ARG A 677 5.83 -79.84 -6.67
C ARG A 677 6.38 -79.52 -8.05
N ASP A 678 5.95 -78.39 -8.63
CA ASP A 678 6.34 -77.97 -9.96
C ASP A 678 7.78 -77.45 -10.00
N VAL A 679 8.21 -76.72 -8.95
CA VAL A 679 9.63 -76.37 -8.77
C VAL A 679 10.52 -77.61 -8.67
N ALA A 680 10.10 -78.65 -7.92
CA ALA A 680 10.87 -79.89 -7.80
C ALA A 680 10.97 -80.69 -9.10
N ARG A 681 10.01 -80.54 -10.01
CA ARG A 681 10.01 -81.16 -11.35
C ARG A 681 10.78 -80.35 -12.39
N GLY A 682 11.30 -79.18 -12.03
CA GLY A 682 11.96 -78.27 -12.96
C GLY A 682 10.99 -77.55 -13.91
N HIS A 683 9.69 -77.52 -13.59
CA HIS A 683 8.72 -76.72 -14.33
C HIS A 683 8.91 -75.23 -14.04
N ARG A 684 8.56 -74.37 -15.00
CA ARG A 684 8.51 -72.92 -14.78
C ARG A 684 7.27 -72.58 -13.98
N VAL A 685 7.44 -71.88 -12.85
CA VAL A 685 6.36 -71.43 -11.98
C VAL A 685 6.46 -69.92 -11.80
N GLU A 686 5.32 -69.23 -11.85
CA GLU A 686 5.24 -67.78 -11.71
C GLU A 686 4.65 -67.42 -10.35
N ILE A 687 5.35 -66.56 -9.60
CA ILE A 687 4.84 -65.98 -8.34
C ILE A 687 4.30 -64.60 -8.68
N GLY A 688 3.04 -64.34 -8.33
CA GLY A 688 2.42 -63.02 -8.51
C GLY A 688 2.94 -62.02 -7.47
N ALA A 689 3.34 -60.83 -7.91
CA ALA A 689 3.70 -59.72 -7.03
C ALA A 689 2.92 -58.47 -7.42
N TRP A 690 1.90 -58.15 -6.63
CA TRP A 690 1.04 -56.99 -6.82
C TRP A 690 1.60 -55.81 -6.01
N VAL A 691 2.08 -54.78 -6.70
CA VAL A 691 2.69 -53.58 -6.09
C VAL A 691 1.75 -52.39 -6.27
N ASP A 692 1.59 -51.58 -5.23
CA ASP A 692 0.85 -50.32 -5.33
C ASP A 692 1.61 -49.32 -6.24
N GLY A 693 1.07 -49.15 -7.46
CA GLY A 693 1.61 -48.28 -8.50
C GLY A 693 1.18 -46.81 -8.42
N ALA A 694 0.36 -46.41 -7.43
CA ALA A 694 -0.13 -45.03 -7.33
C ALA A 694 1.01 -43.99 -7.18
N MET A 695 2.17 -44.42 -6.66
CA MET A 695 3.41 -43.64 -6.61
C MET A 695 4.53 -44.36 -7.38
N PRO A 696 4.78 -44.02 -8.66
CA PRO A 696 5.70 -44.75 -9.53
C PRO A 696 7.11 -44.96 -8.97
N MET A 697 7.73 -43.93 -8.37
CA MET A 697 9.09 -44.07 -7.81
C MET A 697 9.15 -45.03 -6.61
N ARG A 698 8.11 -45.05 -5.77
CA ARG A 698 8.01 -45.98 -4.65
C ARG A 698 7.77 -47.40 -5.15
N ALA A 699 6.89 -47.57 -6.14
CA ALA A 699 6.62 -48.86 -6.78
C ALA A 699 7.85 -49.47 -7.44
N GLU A 700 8.64 -48.66 -8.16
CA GLU A 700 9.92 -49.05 -8.76
C GLU A 700 10.92 -49.55 -7.72
N THR A 701 10.98 -48.87 -6.57
CA THR A 701 11.85 -49.27 -5.46
C THR A 701 11.40 -50.60 -4.83
N ILE A 702 10.08 -50.78 -4.61
CA ILE A 702 9.50 -52.04 -4.13
C ILE A 702 9.84 -53.17 -5.11
N ARG A 703 9.64 -52.96 -6.42
CA ARG A 703 9.96 -53.93 -7.46
C ARG A 703 11.42 -54.34 -7.43
N GLY A 704 12.33 -53.36 -7.31
CA GLY A 704 13.77 -53.62 -7.18
C GLY A 704 14.11 -54.48 -5.95
N TYR A 705 13.50 -54.20 -4.80
CA TYR A 705 13.70 -55.01 -3.59
C TYR A 705 13.15 -56.43 -3.71
N VAL A 706 11.95 -56.61 -4.24
CA VAL A 706 11.35 -57.93 -4.45
C VAL A 706 12.20 -58.76 -5.42
N ALA A 707 12.64 -58.17 -6.53
CA ALA A 707 13.52 -58.84 -7.49
C ALA A 707 14.86 -59.27 -6.85
N GLY A 708 15.51 -58.36 -6.10
CA GLY A 708 16.78 -58.66 -5.43
C GLY A 708 16.65 -59.76 -4.35
N MET A 709 15.54 -59.78 -3.60
CA MET A 709 15.28 -60.84 -2.62
C MET A 709 14.98 -62.18 -3.30
N HIS A 710 14.20 -62.17 -4.39
CA HIS A 710 13.93 -63.37 -5.18
C HIS A 710 15.23 -64.00 -5.71
N GLU A 711 16.13 -63.19 -6.28
CA GLU A 711 17.45 -63.68 -6.72
C GLU A 711 18.30 -64.25 -5.59
N ASN A 712 18.31 -63.58 -4.42
CA ASN A 712 19.02 -64.08 -3.24
C ASN A 712 18.46 -65.43 -2.78
N TRP A 713 17.14 -65.57 -2.73
CA TRP A 713 16.47 -66.81 -2.37
C TRP A 713 16.78 -67.93 -3.37
N MET A 714 16.76 -67.65 -4.68
CA MET A 714 17.14 -68.63 -5.71
C MET A 714 18.59 -69.12 -5.52
N ARG A 715 19.54 -68.23 -5.22
CA ARG A 715 20.93 -68.61 -4.95
C ARG A 715 21.07 -69.48 -3.70
N ASP A 716 20.34 -69.18 -2.64
CA ASP A 716 20.34 -69.98 -1.41
C ASP A 716 19.71 -71.37 -1.63
N GLN A 717 18.58 -71.45 -2.34
CA GLN A 717 17.95 -72.72 -2.70
C GLN A 717 18.84 -73.57 -3.62
N ALA A 718 19.51 -72.99 -4.60
CA ALA A 718 20.45 -73.72 -5.45
C ALA A 718 21.63 -74.30 -4.66
N ARG A 719 22.17 -73.52 -3.70
CA ARG A 719 23.23 -74.00 -2.80
C ARG A 719 22.75 -75.14 -1.90
N ARG A 720 21.58 -74.99 -1.26
CA ARG A 720 21.05 -75.97 -0.29
C ARG A 720 20.56 -77.26 -0.95
N ARG A 721 19.94 -77.19 -2.12
CA ARG A 721 19.30 -78.34 -2.78
C ARG A 721 20.17 -79.04 -3.81
N LEU A 722 20.95 -78.29 -4.57
CA LEU A 722 21.74 -78.83 -5.68
C LEU A 722 23.23 -78.92 -5.34
N GLY A 723 23.67 -78.32 -4.22
CA GLY A 723 25.10 -78.21 -3.87
C GLY A 723 25.90 -77.33 -4.85
N VAL A 724 25.21 -76.67 -5.80
CA VAL A 724 25.83 -75.82 -6.82
C VAL A 724 25.80 -74.38 -6.33
N SER A 725 26.97 -73.75 -6.27
CA SER A 725 27.05 -72.31 -6.02
C SER A 725 26.84 -71.57 -7.34
N LEU A 726 25.61 -71.07 -7.56
CA LEU A 726 25.28 -70.17 -8.68
C LEU A 726 25.86 -68.77 -8.42
N VAL A 727 27.19 -68.67 -8.30
CA VAL A 727 27.86 -67.36 -8.34
C VAL A 727 27.96 -66.99 -9.82
N PRO A 728 27.23 -65.97 -10.30
CA PRO A 728 27.43 -65.50 -11.67
C PRO A 728 28.91 -65.09 -11.83
N ALA A 729 29.54 -65.50 -12.92
CA ALA A 729 30.96 -65.20 -13.17
C ALA A 729 31.24 -63.69 -13.25
N VAL A 730 30.21 -62.88 -13.49
CA VAL A 730 30.22 -61.43 -13.46
C VAL A 730 28.91 -60.94 -12.82
N ASP A 731 29.01 -60.08 -11.82
CA ASP A 731 27.88 -59.40 -11.16
C ASP A 731 28.10 -57.88 -11.18
N ILE A 732 27.04 -57.12 -11.44
CA ILE A 732 27.08 -55.66 -11.39
C ILE A 732 26.56 -55.23 -10.02
N ALA A 733 27.48 -55.02 -9.08
CA ALA A 733 27.13 -54.47 -7.77
C ALA A 733 26.80 -52.97 -7.88
N ILE A 734 25.51 -52.64 -7.88
CA ILE A 734 25.05 -51.24 -7.83
C ILE A 734 25.36 -50.68 -6.44
N ARG A 735 26.29 -49.73 -6.36
CA ARG A 735 26.68 -49.04 -5.12
C ARG A 735 26.52 -47.53 -5.29
N TYR A 736 25.58 -46.96 -4.55
CA TYR A 736 25.40 -45.51 -4.51
C TYR A 736 26.55 -44.86 -3.71
N ARG A 737 27.39 -44.08 -4.40
CA ARG A 737 28.55 -43.42 -3.79
C ARG A 737 28.17 -42.29 -2.84
N TYR A 738 27.05 -41.62 -3.12
CA TYR A 738 26.51 -40.50 -2.37
C TYR A 738 25.08 -40.85 -1.96
N ASN A 739 24.76 -40.68 -0.67
CA ASN A 739 23.49 -41.12 -0.08
C ASN A 739 23.22 -42.63 -0.31
N PRO A 740 24.03 -43.54 0.30
CA PRO A 740 23.98 -44.98 0.03
C PRO A 740 22.63 -45.62 0.36
N ASP A 741 21.95 -45.09 1.37
CA ASP A 741 20.62 -45.53 1.80
C ASP A 741 19.47 -44.85 1.04
N VAL A 742 19.78 -43.97 0.06
CA VAL A 742 18.80 -43.23 -0.76
C VAL A 742 17.76 -42.47 0.08
N LYS A 743 18.19 -41.92 1.23
CA LYS A 743 17.30 -41.17 2.14
C LYS A 743 16.84 -39.84 1.53
N SER A 744 15.59 -39.47 1.80
CA SER A 744 14.94 -38.28 1.25
C SER A 744 15.50 -37.01 1.89
N LEU A 745 15.69 -36.99 3.21
CA LEU A 745 16.14 -35.79 3.94
C LEU A 745 17.50 -35.24 3.44
N PRO A 746 18.58 -36.04 3.30
CA PRO A 746 19.86 -35.55 2.77
C PRO A 746 19.82 -35.08 1.30
N ALA A 747 18.81 -35.52 0.54
CA ALA A 747 18.62 -35.09 -0.85
C ALA A 747 17.77 -33.81 -0.95
N MET A 748 16.70 -33.72 -0.15
CA MET A 748 15.70 -32.65 -0.22
C MET A 748 16.15 -31.37 0.47
N ILE A 749 16.77 -31.45 1.64
CA ILE A 749 17.18 -30.26 2.40
C ILE A 749 18.11 -29.33 1.59
N PRO A 750 19.20 -29.83 0.97
CA PRO A 750 20.06 -29.00 0.13
C PRO A 750 19.34 -28.40 -1.09
N ALA A 751 18.20 -28.97 -1.50
CA ALA A 751 17.42 -28.50 -2.64
C ALA A 751 16.33 -27.49 -2.23
N ILE A 752 15.73 -27.65 -1.05
CA ILE A 752 14.71 -26.74 -0.51
C ILE A 752 15.35 -25.43 -0.04
N MET A 753 16.57 -25.46 0.52
CA MET A 753 17.22 -24.23 1.01
C MET A 753 17.33 -23.13 -0.06
N PRO A 754 17.90 -23.38 -1.26
CA PRO A 754 17.94 -22.37 -2.32
C PRO A 754 16.55 -21.89 -2.78
N MET A 755 15.55 -22.77 -2.77
CA MET A 755 14.18 -22.39 -3.14
C MET A 755 13.60 -21.36 -2.15
N LEU A 756 13.77 -21.59 -0.85
CA LEU A 756 13.28 -20.69 0.20
C LEU A 756 14.08 -19.38 0.25
N LEU A 757 15.41 -19.46 0.09
CA LEU A 757 16.30 -18.30 -0.01
C LEU A 757 16.04 -17.45 -1.25
N LEU A 758 15.43 -18.01 -2.29
CA LEU A 758 14.96 -17.24 -3.44
C LEU A 758 13.59 -16.60 -3.18
N MET A 759 12.62 -17.40 -2.76
CA MET A 759 11.22 -17.00 -2.68
C MET A 759 11.00 -15.86 -1.67
N LEU A 760 11.43 -16.03 -0.42
CA LEU A 760 11.09 -15.11 0.66
C LEU A 760 11.82 -13.77 0.56
N PRO A 761 13.15 -13.72 0.34
CA PRO A 761 13.85 -12.45 0.13
C PRO A 761 13.36 -11.68 -1.10
N ALA A 762 13.04 -12.37 -2.20
CA ALA A 762 12.46 -11.73 -3.39
C ALA A 762 11.08 -11.13 -3.07
N MET A 763 10.20 -11.87 -2.40
CA MET A 763 8.87 -11.39 -2.05
C MET A 763 8.93 -10.14 -1.14
N LEU A 764 9.79 -10.15 -0.13
CA LEU A 764 9.93 -9.04 0.83
C LEU A 764 10.49 -7.77 0.17
N THR A 765 11.47 -7.93 -0.72
CA THR A 765 12.04 -6.78 -1.46
C THR A 765 11.07 -6.22 -2.49
N ALA A 766 10.27 -7.07 -3.15
CA ALA A 766 9.19 -6.60 -4.00
C ALA A 766 8.18 -5.76 -3.19
N LEU A 767 7.77 -6.25 -2.03
CA LEU A 767 6.85 -5.58 -1.12
C LEU A 767 7.40 -4.24 -0.62
N ALA A 768 8.71 -4.16 -0.35
CA ALA A 768 9.37 -2.97 0.17
C ALA A 768 9.27 -1.75 -0.77
N VAL A 769 9.29 -1.97 -2.09
CA VAL A 769 9.17 -0.89 -3.09
C VAL A 769 7.71 -0.59 -3.39
N VAL A 770 6.87 -1.62 -3.53
CA VAL A 770 5.45 -1.42 -3.86
C VAL A 770 4.70 -0.73 -2.72
N ARG A 771 5.04 -1.03 -1.46
CA ARG A 771 4.49 -0.32 -0.30
C ARG A 771 4.74 1.19 -0.37
N GLU A 772 5.92 1.63 -0.81
CA GLU A 772 6.19 3.07 -0.98
C GLU A 772 5.40 3.70 -2.12
N ARG A 773 5.12 2.94 -3.19
CA ARG A 773 4.25 3.40 -4.28
C ARG A 773 2.82 3.57 -3.82
N GLU A 774 2.29 2.60 -3.06
CA GLU A 774 0.93 2.67 -2.53
C GLU A 774 0.76 3.76 -1.47
N LEU A 775 1.74 3.93 -0.57
CA LEU A 775 1.70 4.97 0.48
C LEU A 775 2.04 6.37 -0.04
N GLY A 776 2.56 6.49 -1.27
CA GLY A 776 2.93 7.77 -1.89
C GLY A 776 4.34 8.28 -1.54
N SER A 777 5.04 7.66 -0.58
CA SER A 777 6.40 8.06 -0.18
C SER A 777 7.46 7.85 -1.27
N ILE A 778 7.12 7.12 -2.35
CA ILE A 778 7.97 7.01 -3.56
C ILE A 778 8.23 8.37 -4.21
N VAL A 779 7.37 9.38 -4.01
CA VAL A 779 7.57 10.74 -4.54
C VAL A 779 8.90 11.32 -4.06
N ASN A 780 9.35 10.97 -2.85
CA ASN A 780 10.65 11.38 -2.33
C ASN A 780 11.81 10.95 -3.25
N LEU A 781 11.71 9.80 -3.94
CA LEU A 781 12.73 9.36 -4.91
C LEU A 781 12.80 10.30 -6.13
N TYR A 782 11.69 10.95 -6.49
CA TYR A 782 11.61 11.81 -7.68
C TYR A 782 12.12 13.22 -7.41
N VAL A 783 11.84 13.75 -6.20
CA VAL A 783 12.14 15.14 -5.84
C VAL A 783 13.42 15.33 -5.01
N THR A 784 14.05 14.24 -4.54
CA THR A 784 15.34 14.30 -3.87
C THR A 784 16.51 14.05 -4.85
N PRO A 785 17.75 14.42 -4.50
CA PRO A 785 18.90 14.22 -5.40
C PRO A 785 19.32 12.75 -5.59
N VAL A 786 18.60 11.81 -4.98
CA VAL A 786 18.87 10.37 -4.97
C VAL A 786 18.86 9.77 -6.37
N THR A 787 19.74 8.81 -6.65
CA THR A 787 19.74 8.04 -7.90
C THR A 787 19.01 6.70 -7.76
N ARG A 788 18.58 6.13 -8.89
CA ARG A 788 17.94 4.80 -8.90
C ARG A 788 18.84 3.72 -8.29
N ALA A 789 20.15 3.79 -8.56
CA ALA A 789 21.11 2.84 -8.03
C ALA A 789 21.27 2.97 -6.51
N GLU A 790 21.35 4.20 -5.98
CA GLU A 790 21.43 4.45 -4.53
C GLU A 790 20.17 3.95 -3.81
N PHE A 791 19.00 4.20 -4.38
CA PHE A 791 17.72 3.73 -3.87
C PHE A 791 17.63 2.20 -3.85
N LEU A 792 17.95 1.55 -4.98
CA LEU A 792 17.86 0.09 -5.11
C LEU A 792 18.86 -0.61 -4.17
N LEU A 793 20.13 -0.20 -4.16
CA LEU A 793 21.15 -0.81 -3.30
C LEU A 793 20.88 -0.57 -1.81
N GLY A 794 20.47 0.65 -1.45
CA GLY A 794 20.10 0.99 -0.08
C GLY A 794 18.92 0.17 0.43
N LYS A 795 17.91 -0.06 -0.42
CA LYS A 795 16.79 -0.95 -0.10
C LYS A 795 17.16 -2.42 -0.09
N GLN A 796 18.10 -2.87 -0.91
CA GLN A 796 18.44 -4.28 -1.06
C GLN A 796 19.24 -4.82 0.13
N ALA A 797 20.22 -4.05 0.62
CA ALA A 797 21.19 -4.49 1.62
C ALA A 797 20.59 -5.07 2.92
N PRO A 798 19.55 -4.49 3.56
CA PRO A 798 18.97 -5.05 4.78
C PRO A 798 18.34 -6.43 4.56
N TYR A 799 17.72 -6.65 3.40
CA TYR A 799 17.10 -7.94 3.08
C TYR A 799 18.13 -9.00 2.74
N VAL A 800 19.28 -8.62 2.15
CA VAL A 800 20.41 -9.54 1.98
C VAL A 800 20.96 -9.97 3.34
N MET A 801 21.12 -9.04 4.29
CA MET A 801 21.54 -9.35 5.66
C MET A 801 20.54 -10.28 6.36
N LEU A 802 19.23 -9.99 6.24
CA LEU A 802 18.16 -10.82 6.79
C LEU A 802 18.15 -12.23 6.18
N ALA A 803 18.38 -12.34 4.87
CA ALA A 803 18.47 -13.63 4.17
C ALA A 803 19.72 -14.43 4.56
N MET A 804 20.85 -13.76 4.85
CA MET A 804 22.04 -14.43 5.39
C MET A 804 21.80 -14.97 6.80
N LEU A 805 21.13 -14.21 7.66
CA LEU A 805 20.72 -14.69 8.99
C LEU A 805 19.78 -15.90 8.86
N ASN A 806 18.80 -15.82 7.96
CA ASN A 806 17.89 -16.93 7.67
C ASN A 806 18.64 -18.19 7.22
N PHE A 807 19.61 -18.05 6.30
CA PHE A 807 20.46 -19.16 5.86
C PHE A 807 21.18 -19.82 7.04
N LEU A 808 21.77 -19.04 7.95
CA LEU A 808 22.45 -19.58 9.13
C LEU A 808 21.48 -20.38 10.01
N LEU A 809 20.27 -19.86 10.24
CA LEU A 809 19.22 -20.57 10.99
C LEU A 809 18.80 -21.87 10.30
N MET A 810 18.67 -21.88 8.97
CA MET A 810 18.34 -23.08 8.20
C MET A 810 19.46 -24.12 8.25
N VAL A 811 20.74 -23.70 8.24
CA VAL A 811 21.89 -24.61 8.42
C VAL A 811 21.87 -25.24 9.80
N VAL A 812 21.63 -24.44 10.86
CA VAL A 812 21.50 -24.96 12.22
C VAL A 812 20.33 -25.95 12.33
N LEU A 813 19.18 -25.62 11.74
CA LEU A 813 18.02 -26.49 11.71
C LEU A 813 18.31 -27.81 10.96
N ALA A 814 19.01 -27.75 9.83
CA ALA A 814 19.41 -28.92 9.05
C ALA A 814 20.28 -29.90 9.85
N ASP A 815 21.25 -29.38 10.62
CA ASP A 815 22.14 -30.22 11.43
C ASP A 815 21.42 -30.74 12.68
N VAL A 816 20.80 -29.86 13.47
CA VAL A 816 20.25 -30.20 14.79
C VAL A 816 18.98 -31.05 14.70
N VAL A 817 18.05 -30.70 13.80
CA VAL A 817 16.74 -31.37 13.72
C VAL A 817 16.74 -32.51 12.72
N PHE A 818 17.41 -32.34 11.57
CA PHE A 818 17.37 -33.33 10.49
C PHE A 818 18.65 -34.19 10.38
N GLY A 819 19.70 -33.90 11.14
CA GLY A 819 20.96 -34.65 11.09
C GLY A 819 21.73 -34.50 9.76
N VAL A 820 21.41 -33.48 8.96
CA VAL A 820 22.02 -33.24 7.64
C VAL A 820 23.17 -32.24 7.78
N ARG A 821 24.37 -32.78 8.00
CA ARG A 821 25.61 -32.01 8.13
C ARG A 821 26.21 -31.61 6.78
N ILE A 822 26.80 -30.42 6.77
CA ILE A 822 27.63 -29.96 5.66
C ILE A 822 28.93 -30.78 5.66
N LYS A 823 29.20 -31.48 4.55
CA LYS A 823 30.43 -32.29 4.39
C LYS A 823 31.57 -31.52 3.72
N GLY A 824 31.24 -30.64 2.76
CA GLY A 824 32.20 -29.82 2.03
C GLY A 824 32.54 -28.50 2.73
N SER A 825 32.92 -27.50 1.94
CA SER A 825 33.33 -26.20 2.46
C SER A 825 32.15 -25.29 2.82
N PHE A 826 31.97 -24.98 4.12
CA PHE A 826 30.99 -24.00 4.59
C PHE A 826 31.22 -22.61 3.98
N ALA A 827 32.48 -22.17 3.91
CA ALA A 827 32.83 -20.87 3.33
C ALA A 827 32.41 -20.76 1.85
N THR A 828 32.56 -21.84 1.08
CA THR A 828 32.10 -21.91 -0.32
C THR A 828 30.59 -21.77 -0.42
N LEU A 829 29.84 -22.48 0.44
CA LEU A 829 28.39 -22.38 0.50
C LEU A 829 27.93 -20.98 0.92
N ALA A 830 28.53 -20.40 1.95
CA ALA A 830 28.20 -19.06 2.44
C ALA A 830 28.45 -17.97 1.38
N ALA A 831 29.56 -18.08 0.63
CA ALA A 831 29.86 -17.16 -0.48
C ALA A 831 28.84 -17.30 -1.62
N ALA A 832 28.47 -18.53 -1.99
CA ALA A 832 27.43 -18.78 -3.00
C ALA A 832 26.07 -18.21 -2.56
N VAL A 833 25.67 -18.44 -1.31
CA VAL A 833 24.42 -17.92 -0.73
C VAL A 833 24.42 -16.39 -0.70
N LEU A 834 25.55 -15.74 -0.39
CA LEU A 834 25.63 -14.28 -0.40
C LEU A 834 25.33 -13.72 -1.80
N ILE A 835 25.97 -14.27 -2.83
CA ILE A 835 25.73 -13.86 -4.23
C ILE A 835 24.28 -14.16 -4.62
N PHE A 836 23.80 -15.35 -4.26
CA PHE A 836 22.43 -15.78 -4.56
C PHE A 836 21.37 -14.91 -3.89
N ASN A 837 21.60 -14.47 -2.65
CA ASN A 837 20.71 -13.56 -1.92
C ASN A 837 20.65 -12.17 -2.59
N VAL A 838 21.77 -11.67 -3.14
CA VAL A 838 21.77 -10.44 -3.96
C VAL A 838 20.94 -10.66 -5.22
N VAL A 839 21.07 -11.80 -5.89
CA VAL A 839 20.23 -12.14 -7.06
C VAL A 839 18.75 -12.23 -6.69
N ALA A 840 18.40 -12.96 -5.63
CA ALA A 840 17.03 -13.17 -5.17
C ALA A 840 16.33 -11.85 -4.83
N THR A 841 16.98 -11.02 -4.02
CA THR A 841 16.48 -9.68 -3.70
C THR A 841 16.40 -8.78 -4.94
N GLY A 842 17.31 -8.91 -5.89
CA GLY A 842 17.23 -8.23 -7.19
C GLY A 842 16.02 -8.63 -8.02
N ILE A 843 15.66 -9.92 -8.05
CA ILE A 843 14.45 -10.43 -8.74
C ILE A 843 13.19 -9.83 -8.11
N GLY A 844 13.15 -9.70 -6.78
CA GLY A 844 12.07 -9.02 -6.08
C GLY A 844 11.93 -7.54 -6.47
N LEU A 845 13.06 -6.81 -6.49
CA LEU A 845 13.08 -5.42 -6.96
C LEU A 845 12.64 -5.30 -8.42
N PHE A 846 13.04 -6.24 -9.29
CA PHE A 846 12.60 -6.29 -10.68
C PHE A 846 11.07 -6.48 -10.78
N ALA A 847 10.51 -7.45 -10.05
CA ALA A 847 9.08 -7.71 -10.02
C ALA A 847 8.27 -6.48 -9.55
N SER A 848 8.79 -5.73 -8.58
CA SER A 848 8.17 -4.49 -8.08
C SER A 848 7.96 -3.42 -9.16
N THR A 849 8.71 -3.48 -10.27
CA THR A 849 8.61 -2.46 -11.33
C THR A 849 7.32 -2.57 -12.15
N PHE A 850 6.74 -3.77 -12.25
CA PHE A 850 5.60 -4.06 -13.12
C PHE A 850 4.23 -3.85 -12.46
N THR A 851 4.17 -3.77 -11.13
CA THR A 851 2.91 -3.68 -10.40
C THR A 851 2.84 -2.41 -9.54
N ARG A 852 1.61 -1.99 -9.23
CA ARG A 852 1.31 -0.94 -8.24
C ARG A 852 0.67 -1.51 -6.97
N SER A 853 0.20 -2.75 -7.00
CA SER A 853 -0.47 -3.43 -5.88
C SER A 853 0.47 -4.42 -5.18
N GLN A 854 0.50 -4.40 -3.85
CA GLN A 854 1.26 -5.32 -3.00
C GLN A 854 0.88 -6.77 -3.28
N ILE A 855 -0.42 -7.07 -3.40
CA ILE A 855 -0.92 -8.42 -3.65
C ILE A 855 -0.44 -8.92 -5.02
N ALA A 856 -0.56 -8.09 -6.05
CA ALA A 856 -0.07 -8.41 -7.38
C ALA A 856 1.45 -8.62 -7.41
N ALA A 857 2.20 -7.83 -6.64
CA ALA A 857 3.66 -7.95 -6.53
C ALA A 857 4.08 -9.28 -5.87
N ILE A 858 3.42 -9.65 -4.77
CA ILE A 858 3.64 -10.92 -4.07
C ILE A 858 3.35 -12.08 -5.02
N PHE A 859 2.18 -12.08 -5.67
CA PHE A 859 1.78 -13.14 -6.59
C PHE A 859 2.76 -13.28 -7.76
N MET A 860 3.10 -12.19 -8.43
CA MET A 860 4.06 -12.19 -9.54
C MET A 860 5.44 -12.71 -9.12
N THR A 861 5.90 -12.32 -7.92
CA THR A 861 7.20 -12.76 -7.40
C THR A 861 7.19 -14.25 -7.04
N ILE A 862 6.12 -14.75 -6.42
CA ILE A 862 5.96 -16.17 -6.11
C ILE A 862 5.91 -16.99 -7.40
N VAL A 863 5.05 -16.63 -8.35
CA VAL A 863 4.94 -17.35 -9.63
C VAL A 863 6.26 -17.31 -10.40
N GLY A 864 6.88 -16.14 -10.49
CA GLY A 864 8.15 -15.93 -11.19
C GLY A 864 9.36 -16.60 -10.54
N THR A 865 9.30 -16.92 -9.24
CA THR A 865 10.38 -17.63 -8.54
C THR A 865 10.13 -19.11 -8.36
N LEU A 866 8.94 -19.51 -7.89
CA LEU A 866 8.65 -20.89 -7.49
C LEU A 866 8.55 -21.81 -8.70
N ILE A 867 7.83 -21.41 -9.75
CA ILE A 867 7.60 -22.27 -10.92
C ILE A 867 8.93 -22.61 -11.61
N PRO A 868 9.81 -21.64 -11.94
CA PRO A 868 11.07 -21.97 -12.60
C PRO A 868 12.04 -22.79 -11.73
N VAL A 869 12.03 -22.58 -10.42
CA VAL A 869 12.84 -23.37 -9.48
C VAL A 869 12.40 -24.83 -9.47
N VAL A 870 11.10 -25.07 -9.32
CA VAL A 870 10.56 -26.42 -9.18
C VAL A 870 10.63 -27.19 -10.50
N GLN A 871 10.29 -26.55 -11.61
CA GLN A 871 10.13 -27.22 -12.90
C GLN A 871 11.40 -27.26 -13.76
N PHE A 872 12.24 -26.23 -13.70
CA PHE A 872 13.32 -26.05 -14.69
C PHE A 872 14.73 -26.01 -14.08
N SER A 873 14.87 -25.85 -12.77
CA SER A 873 16.17 -25.62 -12.12
C SER A 873 16.86 -26.89 -11.62
N GLY A 874 16.40 -28.09 -12.00
CA GLY A 874 17.03 -29.33 -11.56
C GLY A 874 16.46 -29.93 -10.28
N LEU A 875 15.35 -29.40 -9.73
CA LEU A 875 14.75 -29.91 -8.49
C LEU A 875 14.12 -31.30 -8.70
N LEU A 876 13.11 -31.39 -9.58
CA LEU A 876 12.41 -32.62 -9.93
C LEU A 876 13.07 -33.35 -11.10
N THR A 877 13.35 -32.61 -12.18
CA THR A 877 13.96 -33.13 -13.41
C THR A 877 15.36 -32.54 -13.58
N PRO A 878 16.41 -33.35 -13.78
CA PRO A 878 17.75 -32.85 -14.04
C PRO A 878 17.78 -31.92 -15.26
N LEU A 879 18.57 -30.83 -15.18
CA LEU A 879 18.72 -29.88 -16.30
C LEU A 879 19.20 -30.57 -17.59
N SER A 880 20.01 -31.62 -17.47
CA SER A 880 20.54 -32.38 -18.61
C SER A 880 19.48 -33.15 -19.38
N SER A 881 18.35 -33.49 -18.73
CA SER A 881 17.21 -34.19 -19.33
C SER A 881 16.12 -33.27 -19.88
N LEU A 882 16.22 -31.96 -19.63
CA LEU A 882 15.26 -31.00 -20.18
C LEU A 882 15.59 -30.71 -21.65
N GLU A 883 14.55 -30.55 -22.46
CA GLU A 883 14.65 -30.19 -23.88
C GLU A 883 13.90 -28.88 -24.17
N GLY A 884 14.16 -28.29 -25.35
CA GLY A 884 13.47 -27.10 -25.83
C GLY A 884 13.56 -25.89 -24.90
N SER A 885 12.43 -25.20 -24.71
CA SER A 885 12.32 -23.97 -23.90
C SER A 885 12.61 -24.19 -22.42
N GLY A 886 12.27 -25.36 -21.87
CA GLY A 886 12.53 -25.70 -20.47
C GLY A 886 14.01 -25.72 -20.13
N LYS A 887 14.84 -26.29 -21.02
CA LYS A 887 16.30 -26.29 -20.88
C LYS A 887 16.87 -24.87 -20.90
N TRP A 888 16.40 -24.05 -21.84
CA TRP A 888 16.85 -22.66 -21.96
C TRP A 888 16.53 -21.86 -20.70
N ILE A 889 15.29 -21.94 -20.21
CA ILE A 889 14.87 -21.30 -18.95
C ILE A 889 15.77 -21.78 -17.80
N GLY A 890 15.95 -23.09 -17.65
CA GLY A 890 16.80 -23.66 -16.59
C GLY A 890 18.26 -23.20 -16.67
N THR A 891 18.83 -23.06 -17.86
CA THR A 891 20.21 -22.58 -18.03
C THR A 891 20.39 -21.11 -17.71
N VAL A 892 19.38 -20.27 -17.96
CA VAL A 892 19.45 -18.84 -17.63
C VAL A 892 19.18 -18.60 -16.16
N TYR A 893 18.39 -19.47 -15.52
CA TYR A 893 17.87 -19.22 -14.19
C TYR A 893 18.92 -19.45 -13.09
N PRO A 894 19.21 -18.45 -12.22
CA PRO A 894 20.28 -18.53 -11.24
C PRO A 894 20.14 -19.65 -10.19
N ALA A 895 18.91 -20.07 -9.88
CA ALA A 895 18.65 -21.11 -8.89
C ALA A 895 19.23 -22.48 -9.29
N THR A 896 19.35 -22.75 -10.58
CA THR A 896 19.97 -23.97 -11.12
C THR A 896 21.39 -24.16 -10.60
N TYR A 897 22.17 -23.08 -10.62
CA TYR A 897 23.57 -23.06 -10.18
C TYR A 897 23.68 -23.17 -8.67
N MET A 898 22.81 -22.47 -7.93
CA MET A 898 22.77 -22.55 -6.47
C MET A 898 22.36 -23.94 -5.97
N LEU A 899 21.41 -24.61 -6.63
CA LEU A 899 21.02 -26.00 -6.35
C LEU A 899 22.18 -26.97 -6.56
N ALA A 900 22.96 -26.78 -7.64
CA ALA A 900 24.15 -27.59 -7.91
C ALA A 900 25.23 -27.41 -6.83
N ILE A 901 25.51 -26.16 -6.42
CA ILE A 901 26.46 -25.85 -5.35
C ILE A 901 26.01 -26.45 -4.02
N SER A 902 24.75 -26.22 -3.64
CA SER A 902 24.19 -26.72 -2.38
C SER A 902 24.26 -28.24 -2.28
N ARG A 903 23.78 -28.96 -3.31
CA ARG A 903 23.89 -30.44 -3.37
C ARG A 903 25.35 -30.90 -3.38
N GLY A 904 26.24 -30.19 -4.07
CA GLY A 904 27.67 -30.48 -4.13
C GLY A 904 28.36 -30.40 -2.77
N VAL A 905 28.10 -29.33 -2.02
CA VAL A 905 28.70 -29.09 -0.70
C VAL A 905 28.12 -30.03 0.36
N TYR A 906 26.80 -30.28 0.36
CA TYR A 906 26.17 -31.19 1.34
C TYR A 906 26.48 -32.66 1.06
N ASN A 907 26.40 -33.11 -0.19
CA ASN A 907 26.43 -34.54 -0.52
C ASN A 907 27.75 -35.04 -1.10
N LYS A 908 28.52 -34.18 -1.79
CA LYS A 908 29.73 -34.58 -2.55
C LYS A 908 31.05 -34.07 -1.97
N THR A 909 31.02 -33.35 -0.85
CA THR A 909 32.22 -32.81 -0.17
C THR A 909 33.03 -31.84 -1.07
N LEU A 910 32.35 -31.13 -1.97
CA LEU A 910 33.00 -30.23 -2.92
C LEU A 910 33.42 -28.91 -2.27
N GLY A 911 34.54 -28.35 -2.77
CA GLY A 911 35.06 -27.04 -2.38
C GLY A 911 34.91 -25.98 -3.49
N LEU A 912 35.51 -24.82 -3.27
CA LEU A 912 35.45 -23.69 -4.22
C LEU A 912 36.07 -24.02 -5.59
N ALA A 913 37.18 -24.77 -5.61
CA ALA A 913 37.86 -25.14 -6.84
C ALA A 913 36.95 -25.97 -7.77
N ASP A 914 36.23 -26.95 -7.20
CA ASP A 914 35.36 -27.87 -7.93
C ASP A 914 34.09 -27.19 -8.46
N LEU A 915 33.64 -26.13 -7.79
CA LEU A 915 32.35 -25.47 -8.05
C LEU A 915 32.49 -24.09 -8.71
N SER A 916 33.70 -23.65 -9.01
CA SER A 916 34.00 -22.33 -9.58
C SER A 916 33.19 -22.02 -10.86
N SER A 917 32.92 -23.02 -11.70
CA SER A 917 32.11 -22.87 -12.91
C SER A 917 30.65 -22.48 -12.63
N GLN A 918 30.10 -22.84 -11.47
CA GLN A 918 28.73 -22.54 -11.07
C GLN A 918 28.58 -21.11 -10.51
N PHE A 919 29.68 -20.46 -10.09
CA PHE A 919 29.64 -19.09 -9.55
C PHE A 919 29.48 -18.04 -10.65
N TRP A 920 30.09 -18.23 -11.81
CA TRP A 920 30.09 -17.24 -12.89
C TRP A 920 28.70 -16.83 -13.38
N PRO A 921 27.76 -17.77 -13.66
CA PRO A 921 26.41 -17.41 -14.08
C PRO A 921 25.62 -16.63 -13.02
N MET A 922 25.81 -16.96 -11.73
CA MET A 922 25.17 -16.21 -10.64
C MET A 922 25.75 -14.79 -10.53
N LEU A 923 27.08 -14.64 -10.60
CA LEU A 923 27.74 -13.33 -10.58
C LEU A 923 27.34 -12.47 -11.77
N ALA A 924 27.23 -13.04 -12.97
CA ALA A 924 26.78 -12.33 -14.17
C ALA A 924 25.31 -11.87 -14.07
N SER A 925 24.47 -12.61 -13.34
CA SER A 925 23.05 -12.27 -13.16
C SER A 925 22.83 -11.02 -12.31
N VAL A 926 23.72 -10.73 -11.35
CA VAL A 926 23.61 -9.56 -10.46
C VAL A 926 23.56 -8.23 -11.23
N PRO A 927 24.57 -7.85 -12.04
CA PRO A 927 24.54 -6.58 -12.78
C PRO A 927 23.41 -6.56 -13.81
N VAL A 928 23.08 -7.69 -14.45
CA VAL A 928 21.97 -7.77 -15.42
C VAL A 928 20.64 -7.41 -14.78
N ILE A 929 20.30 -8.03 -13.65
CA ILE A 929 19.05 -7.78 -12.95
C ILE A 929 18.99 -6.35 -12.41
N LEU A 930 20.09 -5.85 -11.82
CA LEU A 930 20.15 -4.49 -11.28
C LEU A 930 20.03 -3.42 -12.38
N VAL A 931 20.69 -3.62 -13.53
CA VAL A 931 20.59 -2.70 -14.68
C VAL A 931 19.19 -2.74 -15.27
N MET A 932 18.60 -3.92 -15.52
CA MET A 932 17.22 -4.03 -16.02
C MET A 932 16.23 -3.35 -15.08
N THR A 933 16.35 -3.61 -13.77
CA THR A 933 15.52 -2.97 -12.73
C THR A 933 15.72 -1.45 -12.74
N GLY A 934 16.95 -0.97 -12.82
CA GLY A 934 17.26 0.45 -12.87
C GLY A 934 16.76 1.15 -14.13
N VAL A 935 16.68 0.45 -15.27
CA VAL A 935 16.12 0.98 -16.52
C VAL A 935 14.59 1.07 -16.43
N LEU A 936 13.94 0.02 -15.92
CA LEU A 936 12.48 -0.07 -15.79
C LEU A 936 11.94 0.80 -14.65
N LEU A 937 12.70 0.99 -13.57
CA LEU A 937 12.35 1.88 -12.47
C LEU A 937 12.39 3.32 -12.97
N ARG A 938 11.24 3.96 -13.08
CA ARG A 938 11.15 5.35 -13.55
C ARG A 938 11.61 6.31 -12.44
N LYS A 939 12.32 7.39 -12.81
CA LYS A 939 12.73 8.49 -11.88
C LYS A 939 11.72 9.64 -11.86
N GLN A 940 10.61 9.49 -12.59
CA GLN A 940 9.54 10.45 -12.69
C GLN A 940 8.25 9.66 -12.89
N GLU A 941 7.16 10.18 -12.35
CA GLU A 941 5.83 9.67 -12.67
C GLU A 941 5.48 10.00 -14.13
N ARG A 942 4.73 9.11 -14.81
CA ARG A 942 4.31 9.30 -16.20
C ARG A 942 2.84 9.67 -16.27
#